data_AF-A0A517R675-F1
#
_entry.id   AF-A0A517R675-F1
#
_cell.length_a   1.000
_cell.length_b   1.000
_cell.length_c   1.000
_cell.angle_alpha   90.00
_cell.angle_beta   90.00
_cell.angle_gamma   90.00
#
_symmetry.space_group_name_H-M   'P 1'
#
loop_
_entity.id
_entity.type
_entity.pdbx_description
1 polymer ?
#
loop_
_entity_poly.entity_id
_entity_poly.type
_entity_poly.pdbx_seq_one_letter_code
_entity_poly.pdbx_strand_id
1 'polypeptide(L)'
;MKSMRRLTLVTIAVVLTLTAFAPLQAALTREQSREIRTIGRNVGKASSLIRRKEVDEAETLLNDAESKIDQIAKDAELPATHPAVAGIRRAIGIQRNLLARVKASMNPAAEQGPPAAQQGVSFSSDVAPVLTANCTRCHGNGNRGGLKLDTFAGLKAGGQSRQPLVTPGNANGSLIMQRVTRQGRGQMPPNGNRLTAEEVEAISDWINAGAKFDGTDENADFGAMASTGGGTPKEPVKVVIPKPTGNETVSFKEDIAPWMINLCLNCHRGNNPRGGLNLETFENMMRGGDSGIVIHPDKPKEESRLFRLTGGLENPRMPANNQARLTRTNYNNLVKWFEEGNKYDGGDPTTPLRDLVPTAAEKRAMELAKYSPDEFKQHRLEQTEAAWKRSFPDHTANRVETDELLIFGKVPPTRLKELEAAAQSDLDKLREAFGVKQKPMFKGRLAIVVVGDRFDLEEFNLVMEGGRAVPRDVFGHSKVTGDFNDAYVVLLDTGDTAAAGKPDASTTLGTLLTEAVLSRSGNQAPDWATAGAGFAMLNPGQGTENAYLSDMQSLAVEAIKQVARPDDLFKAGQFAPAETKAVSYALGDYLIRAGGANKYATFLSRLSSGVKPEDAAKDVYRVDLTAIGLQFGRTIAQ
;
A
#
# COMPACT_ATOMS: atom_id res chain seq x y z
N MET A 1 -28.77 -57.68 -53.18
CA MET A 1 -28.50 -56.68 -54.24
C MET A 1 -27.19 -55.97 -53.87
N LYS A 2 -26.04 -56.39 -54.41
CA LYS A 2 -25.28 -55.71 -55.49
C LYS A 2 -25.19 -54.19 -55.22
N SER A 3 -24.01 -53.61 -54.97
CA SER A 3 -22.94 -53.42 -55.97
C SER A 3 -21.68 -52.80 -55.33
N MET A 4 -20.55 -53.51 -55.35
CA MET A 4 -19.27 -53.20 -56.04
C MET A 4 -18.48 -51.96 -55.56
N ARG A 5 -17.32 -52.21 -54.93
CA ARG A 5 -15.94 -52.03 -55.45
C ARG A 5 -15.57 -50.59 -55.85
N ARG A 6 -14.58 -50.03 -55.14
CA ARG A 6 -13.22 -49.82 -55.69
C ARG A 6 -12.22 -49.48 -54.59
N LEU A 7 -11.23 -50.38 -54.47
CA LEU A 7 -9.92 -50.15 -53.89
C LEU A 7 -9.26 -48.96 -54.59
N THR A 8 -8.63 -48.07 -53.83
CA THR A 8 -7.48 -47.30 -54.33
C THR A 8 -6.45 -47.27 -53.21
N LEU A 9 -5.45 -48.14 -53.33
CA LEU A 9 -4.20 -48.01 -52.59
C LEU A 9 -3.54 -46.70 -53.03
N VAL A 10 -3.25 -45.82 -52.07
CA VAL A 10 -2.23 -44.79 -52.25
C VAL A 10 -1.05 -45.21 -51.37
N THR A 11 -0.04 -45.76 -52.04
CA THR A 11 1.28 -46.05 -51.52
C THR A 11 1.96 -44.74 -51.10
N ILE A 12 2.32 -44.63 -49.83
CA ILE A 12 3.19 -43.57 -49.32
C ILE A 12 4.60 -43.86 -49.83
N ALA A 13 5.02 -43.14 -50.86
CA ALA A 13 6.41 -43.08 -51.30
C ALA A 13 7.08 -41.87 -50.63
N VAL A 14 7.91 -42.15 -49.63
CA VAL A 14 8.84 -41.17 -49.04
C VAL A 14 9.94 -40.92 -50.07
N VAL A 15 9.89 -39.77 -50.73
CA VAL A 15 11.01 -39.23 -51.50
C VAL A 15 11.49 -37.97 -50.79
N LEU A 16 12.61 -38.13 -50.09
CA LEU A 16 13.35 -37.08 -49.41
C LEU A 16 14.15 -36.30 -50.47
N THR A 17 13.61 -35.20 -50.99
CA THR A 17 14.39 -34.23 -51.77
C THR A 17 14.74 -33.03 -50.90
N LEU A 18 15.97 -33.06 -50.38
CA LEU A 18 16.63 -31.90 -49.78
C LEU A 18 16.68 -30.75 -50.80
N THR A 19 15.96 -29.66 -50.52
CA THR A 19 16.36 -28.31 -50.95
C THR A 19 16.01 -27.33 -49.84
N ALA A 20 16.80 -27.37 -48.76
CA ALA A 20 16.88 -26.26 -47.83
C ALA A 20 17.88 -25.24 -48.39
N PHE A 21 17.38 -24.21 -49.06
CA PHE A 21 18.09 -22.93 -49.20
C PHE A 21 17.32 -21.88 -48.40
N ALA A 22 17.46 -21.94 -47.08
CA ALA A 22 17.40 -20.73 -46.27
C ALA A 22 18.78 -20.07 -46.36
N PRO A 23 18.90 -18.74 -46.50
CA PRO A 23 20.20 -18.11 -46.46
C PRO A 23 20.78 -18.35 -45.07
N LEU A 24 21.88 -19.09 -44.98
CA LEU A 24 22.73 -19.01 -43.80
C LEU A 24 23.07 -17.52 -43.67
N GLN A 25 22.52 -16.84 -42.67
CA GLN A 25 23.22 -15.66 -42.15
C GLN A 25 24.61 -16.16 -41.77
N ALA A 26 25.63 -15.69 -42.48
CA ALA A 26 27.01 -16.11 -42.27
C ALA A 26 27.38 -15.82 -40.81
N ALA A 27 27.28 -16.85 -39.98
CA ALA A 27 27.65 -16.77 -38.58
C ALA A 27 29.18 -16.63 -38.53
N LEU A 28 29.67 -15.60 -37.84
CA LEU A 28 31.10 -15.37 -37.62
C LEU A 28 31.81 -16.66 -37.22
N THR A 29 32.89 -17.00 -37.90
CA THR A 29 33.68 -18.17 -37.54
C THR A 29 34.28 -17.98 -36.15
N ARG A 30 34.67 -19.10 -35.50
CA ARG A 30 35.36 -19.04 -34.20
C ARG A 30 36.67 -18.25 -34.28
N GLU A 31 37.31 -18.27 -35.43
CA GLU A 31 38.53 -17.52 -35.72
C GLU A 31 38.24 -16.01 -35.82
N GLN A 32 37.27 -15.60 -36.64
CA GLN A 32 36.83 -14.21 -36.75
C GLN A 32 36.37 -13.65 -35.39
N SER A 33 35.68 -14.46 -34.58
CA SER A 33 35.27 -14.09 -33.21
C SER A 33 36.45 -13.93 -32.23
N ARG A 34 37.55 -14.67 -32.42
CA ARG A 34 38.80 -14.46 -31.66
C ARG A 34 39.52 -13.21 -32.13
N GLU A 35 39.53 -12.97 -33.43
CA GLU A 35 40.18 -11.81 -34.02
C GLU A 35 39.50 -10.50 -33.61
N ILE A 36 38.17 -10.41 -33.65
CA ILE A 36 37.39 -9.27 -33.15
C ILE A 36 37.73 -8.93 -31.69
N ARG A 37 37.94 -9.94 -30.83
CA ARG A 37 38.36 -9.72 -29.44
C ARG A 37 39.79 -9.20 -29.32
N THR A 38 40.68 -9.62 -30.21
CA THR A 38 42.05 -9.10 -30.28
C THR A 38 42.05 -7.65 -30.77
N ILE A 39 41.23 -7.32 -31.78
CA ILE A 39 41.03 -5.94 -32.25
C ILE A 39 40.53 -5.06 -31.10
N GLY A 40 39.51 -5.50 -30.35
CA GLY A 40 39.01 -4.74 -29.20
C GLY A 40 40.07 -4.48 -28.12
N ARG A 41 40.95 -5.46 -27.84
CA ARG A 41 42.10 -5.26 -26.93
C ARG A 41 43.11 -4.26 -27.47
N ASN A 42 43.37 -4.28 -28.77
CA ASN A 42 44.26 -3.31 -29.42
C ASN A 42 43.66 -1.90 -29.36
N VAL A 43 42.37 -1.71 -29.65
CA VAL A 43 41.69 -0.40 -29.48
C VAL A 43 41.81 0.10 -28.04
N GLY A 44 41.72 -0.80 -27.05
CA GLY A 44 41.99 -0.47 -25.65
C GLY A 44 43.43 -0.03 -25.37
N LYS A 45 44.42 -0.69 -25.97
CA LYS A 45 45.84 -0.31 -25.88
C LYS A 45 46.11 1.05 -26.53
N ALA A 46 45.50 1.34 -27.68
CA ALA A 46 45.58 2.66 -28.32
C ALA A 46 45.14 3.78 -27.37
N SER A 47 44.06 3.56 -26.60
CA SER A 47 43.62 4.51 -25.57
C SER A 47 44.70 4.83 -24.53
N SER A 48 45.47 3.81 -24.13
CA SER A 48 46.60 3.99 -23.20
C SER A 48 47.75 4.76 -23.83
N LEU A 49 48.11 4.43 -25.08
CA LEU A 49 49.16 5.10 -25.85
C LEU A 49 48.84 6.60 -26.06
N ILE A 50 47.59 6.92 -26.41
CA ILE A 50 47.12 8.31 -26.55
C ILE A 50 47.28 9.10 -25.26
N ARG A 51 46.95 8.50 -24.10
CA ARG A 51 47.12 9.15 -22.79
C ARG A 51 48.59 9.39 -22.43
N ARG A 52 49.50 8.53 -22.90
CA ARG A 52 50.94 8.71 -22.72
C ARG A 52 51.58 9.61 -23.79
N LYS A 53 50.77 10.20 -24.69
CA LYS A 53 51.20 11.03 -25.82
C LYS A 53 52.07 10.31 -26.86
N GLU A 54 52.01 8.98 -26.89
CA GLU A 54 52.64 8.14 -27.92
C GLU A 54 51.71 8.07 -29.15
N VAL A 55 51.55 9.21 -29.84
CA VAL A 55 50.47 9.41 -30.83
C VAL A 55 50.65 8.62 -32.13
N ASP A 56 51.88 8.39 -32.58
CA ASP A 56 52.15 7.67 -33.83
C ASP A 56 51.91 6.15 -33.70
N GLU A 57 52.28 5.58 -32.55
CA GLU A 57 52.02 4.17 -32.24
C GLU A 57 50.53 3.93 -32.02
N ALA A 58 49.85 4.87 -31.34
CA ALA A 58 48.39 4.83 -31.20
C ALA A 58 47.66 4.90 -32.55
N GLU A 59 48.11 5.77 -33.46
CA GLU A 59 47.52 5.91 -34.80
C GLU A 59 47.68 4.63 -35.62
N THR A 60 48.89 4.08 -35.63
CA THR A 60 49.20 2.81 -36.32
C THR A 60 48.28 1.69 -35.82
N LEU A 61 48.11 1.59 -34.51
CA LEU A 61 47.29 0.55 -33.89
C LEU A 61 45.79 0.71 -34.19
N LEU A 62 45.29 1.95 -34.30
CA LEU A 62 43.91 2.24 -34.67
C LEU A 62 43.64 1.98 -36.16
N ASN A 63 44.61 2.28 -37.03
CA ASN A 63 44.50 1.99 -38.46
C ASN A 63 44.52 0.48 -38.74
N ASP A 64 45.39 -0.27 -38.06
CA ASP A 64 45.39 -1.74 -38.13
C ASP A 64 44.07 -2.34 -37.61
N ALA A 65 43.55 -1.81 -36.50
CA ALA A 65 42.28 -2.25 -35.93
C ALA A 65 41.09 -1.98 -36.87
N GLU A 66 41.06 -0.83 -37.55
CA GLU A 66 40.01 -0.50 -38.52
C GLU A 66 40.10 -1.38 -39.77
N SER A 67 41.30 -1.53 -40.35
CA SER A 67 41.48 -2.36 -41.54
C SER A 67 41.06 -3.81 -41.28
N LYS A 68 41.38 -4.37 -40.11
CA LYS A 68 41.01 -5.75 -39.76
C LYS A 68 39.52 -5.91 -39.50
N ILE A 69 38.88 -4.94 -38.82
CA ILE A 69 37.44 -5.06 -38.56
C ILE A 69 36.62 -4.90 -39.84
N ASP A 70 37.10 -4.09 -40.78
CA ASP A 70 36.47 -3.92 -42.09
C ASP A 70 36.67 -5.16 -42.98
N GLN A 71 37.86 -5.77 -42.95
CA GLN A 71 38.12 -7.02 -43.65
C GLN A 71 37.24 -8.17 -43.10
N ILE A 72 37.13 -8.31 -41.78
CA ILE A 72 36.24 -9.32 -41.17
C ILE A 72 34.77 -9.06 -41.53
N ALA A 73 34.33 -7.79 -41.55
CA ALA A 73 32.97 -7.45 -41.95
C ALA A 73 32.70 -7.82 -43.42
N LYS A 74 33.69 -7.64 -44.29
CA LYS A 74 33.62 -8.01 -45.71
C LYS A 74 33.61 -9.53 -45.91
N ASP A 75 34.52 -10.25 -45.26
CA ASP A 75 34.67 -11.71 -45.39
C ASP A 75 33.49 -12.48 -44.79
N ALA A 76 32.82 -11.92 -43.78
CA ALA A 76 31.62 -12.49 -43.17
C ALA A 76 30.31 -11.89 -43.72
N GLU A 77 30.38 -11.07 -44.79
CA GLU A 77 29.24 -10.39 -45.42
C GLU A 77 28.31 -9.67 -44.39
N LEU A 78 28.90 -9.07 -43.35
CA LEU A 78 28.15 -8.44 -42.27
C LEU A 78 27.79 -6.99 -42.61
N PRO A 79 26.53 -6.57 -42.40
CA PRO A 79 26.14 -5.18 -42.57
C PRO A 79 26.89 -4.29 -41.56
N ALA A 80 27.09 -3.02 -41.91
CA ALA A 80 27.85 -2.10 -41.06
C ALA A 80 27.23 -1.87 -39.66
N THR A 81 25.93 -2.13 -39.55
CA THR A 81 25.13 -2.06 -38.31
C THR A 81 25.20 -3.34 -37.48
N HIS A 82 25.88 -4.40 -37.93
CA HIS A 82 25.94 -5.67 -37.23
C HIS A 82 26.64 -5.51 -35.87
N PRO A 83 26.05 -6.00 -34.75
CA PRO A 83 26.55 -5.73 -33.40
C PRO A 83 28.02 -6.12 -33.16
N ALA A 84 28.50 -7.17 -33.81
CA ALA A 84 29.89 -7.66 -33.68
C ALA A 84 30.95 -6.70 -34.25
N VAL A 85 30.56 -5.83 -35.19
CA VAL A 85 31.45 -4.91 -35.93
C VAL A 85 31.16 -3.46 -35.52
N ALA A 86 29.88 -3.10 -35.39
CA ALA A 86 29.43 -1.75 -35.06
C ALA A 86 29.98 -1.24 -33.72
N GLY A 87 30.10 -2.13 -32.71
CA GLY A 87 30.67 -1.77 -31.41
C GLY A 87 32.16 -1.42 -31.49
N ILE A 88 32.92 -2.18 -32.27
CA ILE A 88 34.36 -1.96 -32.46
C ILE A 88 34.63 -0.71 -33.30
N ARG A 89 33.89 -0.49 -34.38
CA ARG A 89 33.98 0.74 -35.19
C ARG A 89 33.69 2.00 -34.38
N ARG A 90 32.67 1.96 -33.52
CA ARG A 90 32.36 3.06 -32.60
C ARG A 90 33.52 3.31 -31.62
N ALA A 91 34.12 2.24 -31.08
CA ALA A 91 35.26 2.36 -30.17
C ALA A 91 36.49 2.96 -30.88
N ILE A 92 36.78 2.56 -32.12
CA ILE A 92 37.84 3.15 -32.96
C ILE A 92 37.59 4.65 -33.19
N GLY A 93 36.36 5.02 -33.57
CA GLY A 93 35.99 6.43 -33.79
C GLY A 93 36.19 7.30 -32.55
N ILE A 94 35.84 6.79 -31.36
CA ILE A 94 36.08 7.49 -30.09
C ILE A 94 37.58 7.70 -29.85
N GLN A 95 38.40 6.67 -30.05
CA GLN A 95 39.84 6.79 -29.85
C GLN A 95 40.49 7.69 -30.90
N ARG A 96 39.99 7.75 -32.14
CA ARG A 96 40.45 8.69 -33.16
C ARG A 96 40.15 10.15 -32.82
N ASN A 97 38.95 10.43 -32.33
CA ASN A 97 38.61 11.78 -31.86
C ASN A 97 39.51 12.21 -30.70
N LEU A 98 39.82 11.28 -29.79
CA LEU A 98 40.77 11.53 -28.71
C LEU A 98 42.20 11.76 -29.24
N LEU A 99 42.67 10.91 -30.16
CA LEU A 99 43.98 11.05 -30.79
C LEU A 99 44.12 12.39 -31.53
N ALA A 100 43.11 12.81 -32.29
CA ALA A 100 43.10 14.10 -32.99
C ALA A 100 43.20 15.28 -32.03
N ARG A 101 42.46 15.24 -30.91
CA ARG A 101 42.53 16.27 -29.85
C ARG A 101 43.90 16.30 -29.18
N VAL A 102 44.49 15.15 -28.90
CA VAL A 102 45.83 15.07 -28.31
C VAL A 102 46.90 15.55 -29.30
N LYS A 103 46.82 15.17 -30.57
CA LYS A 103 47.70 15.69 -31.63
C LYS A 103 47.59 17.21 -31.78
N ALA A 104 46.37 17.76 -31.78
CA ALA A 104 46.14 19.21 -31.80
C ALA A 104 46.73 19.91 -30.56
N SER A 105 46.66 19.27 -29.38
CA SER A 105 47.26 19.81 -28.15
C SER A 105 48.79 19.72 -28.11
N MET A 106 49.39 18.84 -28.92
CA MET A 106 50.84 18.63 -28.98
C MET A 106 51.54 19.58 -29.96
N ASN A 107 50.80 20.21 -30.88
CA ASN A 107 51.35 21.17 -31.83
C ASN A 107 50.52 22.46 -31.83
N PRO A 108 50.81 23.42 -30.92
CA PRO A 108 50.00 24.63 -30.71
C PRO A 108 50.21 25.71 -31.80
N ALA A 109 50.82 25.35 -32.93
CA ALA A 109 51.16 26.26 -34.01
C ALA A 109 50.29 26.02 -35.26
N ALA A 110 48.98 26.25 -35.13
CA ALA A 110 48.10 26.55 -36.27
C ALA A 110 46.83 27.26 -35.78
N GLU A 111 46.93 28.60 -35.83
CA GLU A 111 45.87 29.61 -35.96
C GLU A 111 44.84 29.82 -34.84
N GLN A 112 45.20 30.80 -34.00
CA GLN A 112 44.29 31.71 -33.33
C GLN A 112 43.59 32.62 -34.36
N GLY A 113 42.31 32.36 -34.62
CA GLY A 113 41.35 33.43 -34.92
C GLY A 113 40.73 33.91 -33.59
N PRO A 114 40.28 35.18 -33.46
CA PRO A 114 39.55 35.60 -32.28
C PRO A 114 38.33 34.69 -32.09
N PRO A 115 38.00 34.23 -30.87
CA PRO A 115 36.75 33.52 -30.67
C PRO A 115 35.63 34.47 -31.09
N ALA A 116 34.90 34.08 -32.13
CA ALA A 116 33.63 34.68 -32.46
C ALA A 116 32.81 34.70 -31.17
N ALA A 117 32.27 35.87 -30.82
CA ALA A 117 31.39 36.02 -29.67
C ALA A 117 30.20 35.08 -29.83
N GLN A 118 30.27 33.89 -29.23
CA GLN A 118 29.11 33.04 -29.03
C GLN A 118 28.28 33.68 -27.92
N GLN A 119 27.01 33.88 -28.23
CA GLN A 119 25.99 34.36 -27.31
C GLN A 119 26.12 33.60 -25.97
N GLY A 120 26.36 34.34 -24.90
CA GLY A 120 26.77 33.75 -23.62
C GLY A 120 25.69 32.84 -23.05
N VAL A 121 26.05 31.58 -22.80
CA VAL A 121 25.20 30.62 -22.09
C VAL A 121 24.93 31.16 -20.68
N SER A 122 23.64 31.34 -20.36
CA SER A 122 23.17 31.84 -19.08
C SER A 122 23.09 30.71 -18.08
N PHE A 123 23.57 30.94 -16.85
CA PHE A 123 23.39 29.94 -15.81
C PHE A 123 21.91 29.81 -15.44
N SER A 124 21.23 30.94 -15.24
CA SER A 124 19.84 30.96 -14.81
C SER A 124 18.85 30.42 -15.85
N SER A 125 19.03 30.65 -17.16
CA SER A 125 18.10 30.15 -18.18
C SER A 125 18.49 28.80 -18.79
N ASP A 126 19.78 28.48 -18.89
CA ASP A 126 20.22 27.32 -19.69
C ASP A 126 20.73 26.16 -18.82
N VAL A 127 21.35 26.46 -17.66
CA VAL A 127 21.98 25.44 -16.80
C VAL A 127 21.11 25.09 -15.59
N ALA A 128 20.56 26.08 -14.90
CA ALA A 128 19.75 25.88 -13.70
C ALA A 128 18.50 25.00 -13.95
N PRO A 129 17.78 25.09 -15.09
CA PRO A 129 16.67 24.19 -15.37
C PRO A 129 17.11 22.73 -15.53
N VAL A 130 18.28 22.48 -16.15
CA VAL A 130 18.84 21.14 -16.32
C VAL A 130 19.20 20.53 -14.96
N LEU A 131 19.81 21.32 -14.07
CA LEU A 131 20.12 20.90 -12.70
C LEU A 131 18.86 20.66 -11.86
N THR A 132 17.85 21.52 -12.02
CA THR A 132 16.56 21.40 -11.31
C THR A 132 15.80 20.15 -11.74
N ALA A 133 15.77 19.85 -13.04
CA ALA A 133 15.09 18.67 -13.56
C ALA A 133 15.80 17.36 -13.20
N ASN A 134 17.15 17.35 -13.26
CA ASN A 134 17.91 16.11 -13.25
C ASN A 134 18.66 15.83 -11.93
N CYS A 135 18.92 16.84 -11.09
CA CYS A 135 19.87 16.72 -9.96
C CYS A 135 19.24 17.00 -8.58
N THR A 136 18.38 18.00 -8.44
CA THR A 136 17.84 18.45 -7.14
C THR A 136 17.03 17.40 -6.39
N ARG A 137 16.41 16.42 -7.08
CA ARG A 137 15.70 15.30 -6.44
C ARG A 137 16.57 14.53 -5.44
N CYS A 138 17.86 14.37 -5.73
CA CYS A 138 18.82 13.67 -4.85
C CYS A 138 19.82 14.62 -4.17
N HIS A 139 20.07 15.78 -4.79
CA HIS A 139 21.10 16.74 -4.39
C HIS A 139 20.52 18.09 -3.95
N GLY A 140 19.21 18.26 -3.77
CA GLY A 140 18.58 19.45 -3.19
C GLY A 140 18.33 19.25 -1.69
N ASN A 141 17.35 18.42 -1.33
CA ASN A 141 17.02 18.12 0.07
C ASN A 141 17.44 16.70 0.53
N GLY A 142 18.39 16.06 -0.18
CA GLY A 142 18.80 14.65 0.01
C GLY A 142 20.30 14.38 0.08
N ASN A 143 21.15 15.42 0.13
CA ASN A 143 22.60 15.46 0.41
C ASN A 143 23.44 14.19 0.11
N ARG A 144 23.21 13.50 -1.03
CA ARG A 144 24.03 12.35 -1.40
C ARG A 144 25.45 12.82 -1.72
N GLY A 145 26.42 12.30 -0.97
CA GLY A 145 27.81 12.76 -1.05
C GLY A 145 28.02 14.19 -0.53
N GLY A 146 27.08 14.71 0.28
CA GLY A 146 27.12 16.07 0.84
C GLY A 146 27.09 17.19 -0.20
N LEU A 147 26.60 16.91 -1.41
CA LEU A 147 26.53 17.87 -2.51
C LEU A 147 25.14 18.50 -2.58
N LYS A 148 25.10 19.83 -2.63
CA LYS A 148 23.91 20.66 -2.84
C LYS A 148 23.87 21.23 -4.25
N LEU A 149 22.80 20.98 -5.00
CA LEU A 149 22.58 21.40 -6.39
C LEU A 149 21.23 22.10 -6.58
N ASP A 150 20.68 22.66 -5.51
CA ASP A 150 19.47 23.48 -5.46
C ASP A 150 19.76 24.98 -5.43
N THR A 151 21.00 25.38 -5.13
CA THR A 151 21.46 26.78 -5.05
C THR A 151 22.83 26.93 -5.69
N PHE A 152 23.16 28.14 -6.17
CA PHE A 152 24.47 28.40 -6.79
C PHE A 152 25.59 28.35 -5.75
N ALA A 153 25.33 28.86 -4.54
CA ALA A 153 26.22 28.75 -3.39
C ALA A 153 26.51 27.28 -3.04
N GLY A 154 25.49 26.41 -3.05
CA GLY A 154 25.66 24.97 -2.85
C GLY A 154 26.51 24.30 -3.93
N LEU A 155 26.29 24.65 -5.21
CA LEU A 155 27.08 24.15 -6.33
C LEU A 155 28.56 24.53 -6.20
N LYS A 156 28.85 25.78 -5.80
CA LYS A 156 30.22 26.27 -5.56
C LYS A 156 30.91 25.59 -4.38
N ALA A 157 30.16 25.34 -3.29
CA ALA A 157 30.69 24.68 -2.10
C ALA A 157 31.15 23.24 -2.40
N GLY A 158 30.56 22.60 -3.43
CA GLY A 158 30.91 21.24 -3.83
C GLY A 158 30.43 20.19 -2.82
N GLY A 159 30.95 18.97 -2.94
CA GLY A 159 30.58 17.84 -2.11
C GLY A 159 31.73 17.28 -1.28
N GLN A 160 31.47 16.19 -0.55
CA GLN A 160 32.42 15.51 0.34
C GLN A 160 33.66 14.91 -0.38
N SER A 161 33.66 14.86 -1.72
CA SER A 161 34.79 14.38 -2.51
C SER A 161 36.02 15.28 -2.43
N ARG A 162 35.88 16.53 -1.94
CA ARG A 162 36.94 17.57 -1.88
C ARG A 162 37.54 17.94 -3.24
N GLN A 163 36.97 17.43 -4.34
CA GLN A 163 37.30 17.82 -5.70
C GLN A 163 36.35 18.93 -6.14
N PRO A 164 36.82 19.97 -6.85
CA PRO A 164 35.95 20.98 -7.43
C PRO A 164 34.86 20.31 -8.30
N LEU A 165 33.60 20.61 -8.00
CA LEU A 165 32.49 20.09 -8.79
C LEU A 165 32.55 20.64 -10.23
N VAL A 166 32.85 21.93 -10.32
CA VAL A 166 33.05 22.70 -11.54
C VAL A 166 34.41 23.38 -11.47
N THR A 167 35.19 23.26 -12.54
CA THR A 167 36.44 24.01 -12.75
C THR A 167 36.19 25.01 -13.87
N PRO A 168 36.06 26.32 -13.57
CA PRO A 168 35.82 27.35 -14.58
C PRO A 168 36.85 27.28 -15.72
N GLY A 169 36.37 27.36 -16.96
CA GLY A 169 37.20 27.25 -18.17
C GLY A 169 37.63 25.82 -18.52
N ASN A 170 37.24 24.80 -17.75
CA ASN A 170 37.65 23.41 -17.97
C ASN A 170 36.49 22.43 -17.72
N ALA A 171 35.59 22.30 -18.69
CA ALA A 171 34.50 21.32 -18.64
C ALA A 171 35.03 19.88 -18.51
N ASN A 172 36.07 19.51 -19.27
CA ASN A 172 36.64 18.15 -19.24
C ASN A 172 37.25 17.76 -17.88
N GLY A 173 37.81 18.73 -17.17
CA GLY A 173 38.35 18.57 -15.82
C GLY A 173 37.29 18.61 -14.72
N SER A 174 36.08 19.07 -15.02
CA SER A 174 35.01 19.24 -14.04
C SER A 174 34.37 17.91 -13.63
N LEU A 175 34.22 17.69 -12.33
CA LEU A 175 33.66 16.44 -11.80
C LEU A 175 32.21 16.23 -12.25
N ILE A 176 31.41 17.30 -12.40
CA ILE A 176 30.04 17.19 -12.91
C ILE A 176 30.01 16.55 -14.30
N MET A 177 30.90 16.99 -15.21
CA MET A 177 31.00 16.47 -16.57
C MET A 177 31.45 15.01 -16.59
N GLN A 178 32.41 14.64 -15.73
CA GLN A 178 32.85 13.26 -15.58
C GLN A 178 31.74 12.33 -15.09
N ARG A 179 30.80 12.83 -14.29
CA ARG A 179 29.69 12.04 -13.74
C ARG A 179 28.52 11.91 -14.71
N VAL A 180 28.15 12.98 -15.40
CA VAL A 180 27.01 12.97 -16.35
C VAL A 180 27.34 12.23 -17.65
N THR A 181 28.61 12.22 -18.08
CA THR A 181 29.04 11.52 -19.30
C THR A 181 29.49 10.07 -19.07
N ARG A 182 29.79 9.68 -17.82
CA ARG A 182 30.26 8.33 -17.47
C ARG A 182 29.21 7.26 -17.78
N GLN A 183 29.68 6.08 -18.16
CA GLN A 183 28.85 4.91 -18.42
C GLN A 183 28.97 3.90 -17.26
N GLY A 184 27.85 3.42 -16.74
CA GLY A 184 27.84 2.37 -15.70
C GLY A 184 28.09 2.88 -14.27
N ARG A 185 28.86 2.14 -13.47
CA ARG A 185 28.99 2.40 -12.02
C ARG A 185 29.50 3.83 -11.76
N GLY A 186 28.70 4.61 -11.04
CA GLY A 186 29.00 5.98 -10.66
C GLY A 186 28.63 7.06 -11.69
N GLN A 187 27.85 6.70 -12.71
CA GLN A 187 27.13 7.63 -13.60
C GLN A 187 26.06 8.42 -12.81
N MET A 188 25.80 9.66 -13.23
CA MET A 188 24.69 10.48 -12.74
C MET A 188 23.80 10.96 -13.90
N PRO A 189 22.46 10.95 -13.77
CA PRO A 189 21.68 10.35 -12.67
C PRO A 189 21.82 8.81 -12.60
N PRO A 190 21.80 8.18 -11.40
CA PRO A 190 22.14 6.76 -11.25
C PRO A 190 21.03 5.80 -11.72
N ASN A 191 19.77 6.26 -11.72
CA ASN A 191 18.57 5.50 -12.10
C ASN A 191 17.57 6.37 -12.90
N GLY A 192 18.04 7.30 -13.73
CA GLY A 192 17.20 8.23 -14.51
C GLY A 192 17.56 8.26 -16.00
N ASN A 193 16.79 9.00 -16.79
CA ASN A 193 17.17 9.33 -18.17
C ASN A 193 18.52 10.05 -18.16
N ARG A 194 19.35 9.77 -19.15
CA ARG A 194 20.59 10.52 -19.36
C ARG A 194 20.24 11.93 -19.77
N LEU A 195 21.09 12.87 -19.39
CA LEU A 195 21.06 14.18 -20.00
C LEU A 195 21.17 14.03 -21.51
N THR A 196 20.38 14.81 -22.24
CA THR A 196 20.47 14.85 -23.69
C THR A 196 21.82 15.44 -24.13
N ALA A 197 22.15 15.32 -25.41
CA ALA A 197 23.40 15.91 -25.91
C ALA A 197 23.41 17.42 -25.68
N GLU A 198 22.26 18.07 -25.88
CA GLU A 198 22.04 19.50 -25.72
C GLU A 198 22.16 19.93 -24.25
N GLU A 199 21.63 19.14 -23.31
CA GLU A 199 21.77 19.42 -21.87
C GLU A 199 23.22 19.27 -21.38
N VAL A 200 23.96 18.28 -21.90
CA VAL A 200 25.39 18.11 -21.60
C VAL A 200 26.21 19.24 -22.22
N GLU A 201 25.84 19.69 -23.42
CA GLU A 201 26.48 20.80 -24.13
C GLU A 201 26.25 22.13 -23.40
N ALA A 202 25.03 22.43 -22.97
CA ALA A 202 24.72 23.63 -22.20
C ALA A 202 25.57 23.75 -20.92
N ILE A 203 25.72 22.65 -20.16
CA ILE A 203 26.58 22.62 -18.97
C ILE A 203 28.05 22.78 -19.37
N SER A 204 28.49 22.11 -20.43
CA SER A 204 29.88 22.18 -20.94
C SER A 204 30.25 23.61 -21.33
N ASP A 205 29.41 24.26 -22.12
CA ASP A 205 29.65 25.59 -22.68
C ASP A 205 29.64 26.66 -21.60
N TRP A 206 28.70 26.57 -20.65
CA TRP A 206 28.71 27.43 -19.46
C TRP A 206 30.01 27.28 -18.64
N ILE A 207 30.48 26.05 -18.41
CA ILE A 207 31.75 25.84 -17.68
C ILE A 207 32.92 26.45 -18.45
N ASN A 208 32.99 26.20 -19.76
CA ASN A 208 34.07 26.73 -20.60
C ASN A 208 34.03 28.26 -20.71
N ALA A 209 32.84 28.86 -20.65
CA ALA A 209 32.64 30.32 -20.58
C ALA A 209 33.00 30.94 -19.20
N GLY A 210 33.51 30.14 -18.27
CA GLY A 210 33.99 30.59 -16.97
C GLY A 210 33.01 30.38 -15.82
N ALA A 211 31.96 29.56 -16.02
CA ALA A 211 31.02 29.14 -14.98
C ALA A 211 30.40 30.30 -14.17
N LYS A 212 30.04 31.40 -14.85
CA LYS A 212 29.54 32.62 -14.20
C LYS A 212 28.09 32.46 -13.75
N PHE A 213 27.74 33.09 -12.62
CA PHE A 213 26.36 33.26 -12.20
C PHE A 213 25.83 34.60 -12.67
N ASP A 214 24.65 34.58 -13.27
CA ASP A 214 23.95 35.75 -13.78
C ASP A 214 22.63 36.05 -13.03
N GLY A 215 22.38 35.35 -11.93
CA GLY A 215 21.27 35.63 -11.01
C GLY A 215 21.62 36.70 -9.94
N THR A 216 20.59 37.15 -9.23
CA THR A 216 20.69 38.23 -8.23
C THR A 216 20.97 37.74 -6.80
N ASP A 217 20.70 36.47 -6.49
CA ASP A 217 20.98 35.83 -5.19
C ASP A 217 21.48 34.40 -5.39
N GLU A 218 22.72 34.13 -4.97
CA GLU A 218 23.35 32.81 -5.10
C GLU A 218 22.76 31.75 -4.15
N ASN A 219 22.02 32.17 -3.11
CA ASN A 219 21.34 31.28 -2.17
C ASN A 219 19.87 31.03 -2.54
N ALA A 220 19.35 31.69 -3.58
CA ALA A 220 18.01 31.43 -4.06
C ALA A 220 17.92 30.02 -4.66
N ASP A 221 16.82 29.33 -4.39
CA ASP A 221 16.53 28.01 -4.95
C ASP A 221 16.33 28.11 -6.47
N PHE A 222 16.95 27.20 -7.23
CA PHE A 222 16.86 27.20 -8.69
C PHE A 222 15.43 27.08 -9.21
N GLY A 223 14.52 26.43 -8.47
CA GLY A 223 13.09 26.35 -8.80
C GLY A 223 12.37 27.70 -8.67
N ALA A 224 12.78 28.55 -7.72
CA ALA A 224 12.27 29.92 -7.60
C ALA A 224 12.80 30.82 -8.74
N MET A 225 14.05 30.63 -9.16
CA MET A 225 14.66 31.38 -10.27
C MET A 225 14.07 30.98 -11.64
N ALA A 226 13.78 29.70 -11.86
CA ALA A 226 13.17 29.20 -13.09
C ALA A 226 11.76 29.76 -13.36
N SER A 227 11.11 30.34 -12.34
CA SER A 227 9.81 31.02 -12.49
C SER A 227 9.94 32.47 -13.01
N THR A 228 11.16 33.01 -13.10
CA THR A 228 11.43 34.41 -13.50
C THR A 228 12.25 34.57 -14.78
N GLY A 229 12.89 33.49 -15.27
CA GLY A 229 13.55 33.47 -16.58
C GLY A 229 12.63 32.81 -17.62
N GLY A 230 12.21 33.57 -18.63
CA GLY A 230 11.26 33.17 -19.66
C GLY A 230 11.71 32.03 -20.59
N GLY A 231 11.93 30.83 -20.04
CA GLY A 231 11.89 29.58 -20.79
C GLY A 231 10.43 29.24 -21.06
N THR A 232 10.09 29.00 -22.33
CA THR A 232 8.74 28.61 -22.74
C THR A 232 8.22 27.47 -21.86
N PRO A 233 7.07 27.63 -21.16
CA PRO A 233 6.41 26.53 -20.49
C PRO A 233 6.24 25.37 -21.47
N LYS A 234 6.61 24.14 -21.07
CA LYS A 234 6.04 22.97 -21.76
C LYS A 234 4.54 23.14 -21.70
N GLU A 235 3.93 23.31 -22.87
CA GLU A 235 2.50 23.47 -23.06
C GLU A 235 1.75 22.48 -22.15
N PRO A 236 0.71 22.90 -21.41
CA PRO A 236 -0.02 21.99 -20.55
C PRO A 236 -0.51 20.82 -21.40
N VAL A 237 -0.04 19.61 -21.09
CA VAL A 237 -0.48 18.40 -21.79
C VAL A 237 -2.00 18.38 -21.71
N LYS A 238 -2.67 18.55 -22.85
CA LYS A 238 -4.14 18.51 -22.92
C LYS A 238 -4.60 17.12 -22.51
N VAL A 239 -5.00 16.97 -21.25
CA VAL A 239 -5.48 15.71 -20.70
C VAL A 239 -6.86 15.43 -21.31
N VAL A 240 -6.91 14.46 -22.23
CA VAL A 240 -8.18 14.00 -22.80
C VAL A 240 -8.74 12.93 -21.88
N ILE A 241 -9.95 13.15 -21.36
CA ILE A 241 -10.66 12.20 -20.50
C ILE A 241 -11.90 11.74 -21.27
N PRO A 242 -11.87 10.54 -21.87
CA PRO A 242 -13.00 10.01 -22.60
C PRO A 242 -14.16 9.72 -21.64
N LYS A 243 -15.36 10.22 -21.95
CA LYS A 243 -16.58 9.93 -21.18
C LYS A 243 -17.29 8.68 -21.70
N PRO A 244 -17.94 7.90 -20.82
CA PRO A 244 -18.72 6.73 -21.22
C PRO A 244 -19.90 7.13 -22.12
N THR A 245 -20.24 6.25 -23.05
CA THR A 245 -21.38 6.38 -23.97
C THR A 245 -22.60 5.58 -23.51
N GLY A 246 -22.41 4.68 -22.54
CA GLY A 246 -23.44 3.77 -22.02
C GLY A 246 -23.47 2.40 -22.71
N ASN A 247 -22.63 2.20 -23.72
CA ASN A 247 -22.51 0.93 -24.45
C ASN A 247 -21.27 0.11 -24.03
N GLU A 248 -20.45 0.66 -23.13
CA GLU A 248 -19.25 0.02 -22.62
C GLU A 248 -19.62 -1.19 -21.76
N THR A 249 -18.86 -2.27 -21.94
CA THR A 249 -19.03 -3.51 -21.17
C THR A 249 -18.09 -3.61 -19.98
N VAL A 250 -17.09 -2.72 -19.89
CA VAL A 250 -16.14 -2.64 -18.79
C VAL A 250 -16.20 -1.25 -18.13
N SER A 251 -16.43 -1.23 -16.83
CA SER A 251 -16.42 -0.02 -16.00
C SER A 251 -15.00 0.27 -15.51
N PHE A 252 -14.51 1.50 -15.66
CA PHE A 252 -13.21 1.85 -15.06
C PHE A 252 -13.29 1.76 -13.54
N LYS A 253 -14.33 2.33 -12.95
CA LYS A 253 -14.55 2.36 -11.50
C LYS A 253 -14.67 0.95 -10.89
N GLU A 254 -15.44 0.06 -11.51
CA GLU A 254 -15.73 -1.26 -10.94
C GLU A 254 -14.72 -2.34 -11.35
N ASP A 255 -14.20 -2.30 -12.58
CA ASP A 255 -13.39 -3.40 -13.15
C ASP A 255 -11.89 -3.09 -13.26
N ILE A 256 -11.50 -1.81 -13.30
CA ILE A 256 -10.10 -1.40 -13.53
C ILE A 256 -9.46 -0.81 -12.26
N ALA A 257 -10.09 0.19 -11.68
CA ALA A 257 -9.58 0.91 -10.50
C ALA A 257 -9.25 0.00 -9.29
N PRO A 258 -10.05 -1.03 -8.92
CA PRO A 258 -9.78 -1.81 -7.72
C PRO A 258 -8.43 -2.52 -7.70
N TRP A 259 -8.03 -3.14 -8.83
CA TRP A 259 -6.73 -3.80 -8.89
C TRP A 259 -5.59 -2.81 -9.15
N MET A 260 -5.84 -1.67 -9.79
CA MET A 260 -4.84 -0.59 -9.90
C MET A 260 -4.47 -0.01 -8.53
N ILE A 261 -5.45 0.17 -7.64
CA ILE A 261 -5.22 0.62 -6.27
C ILE A 261 -4.28 -0.33 -5.53
N ASN A 262 -4.54 -1.63 -5.63
CA ASN A 262 -3.80 -2.65 -4.90
C ASN A 262 -2.42 -2.95 -5.49
N LEU A 263 -2.28 -2.89 -6.82
CA LEU A 263 -1.05 -3.28 -7.52
C LEU A 263 -0.14 -2.09 -7.83
N CYS A 264 -0.72 -0.97 -8.26
CA CYS A 264 0.04 0.15 -8.83
C CYS A 264 0.35 1.24 -7.80
N LEU A 265 -0.60 1.57 -6.91
CA LEU A 265 -0.44 2.68 -5.96
C LEU A 265 0.56 2.42 -4.85
N ASN A 266 1.13 1.22 -4.74
CA ASN A 266 2.26 0.99 -3.84
C ASN A 266 3.53 1.73 -4.28
N CYS A 267 3.67 2.02 -5.59
CA CYS A 267 4.85 2.66 -6.16
C CYS A 267 4.55 3.94 -6.96
N HIS A 268 3.35 4.06 -7.51
CA HIS A 268 2.93 5.15 -8.40
C HIS A 268 1.98 6.12 -7.68
N ARG A 269 2.37 6.59 -6.50
CA ARG A 269 1.58 7.53 -5.66
C ARG A 269 2.45 8.58 -4.98
N GLY A 270 1.81 9.61 -4.45
CA GLY A 270 2.41 10.64 -3.62
C GLY A 270 3.36 11.55 -4.39
N ASN A 271 4.25 12.21 -3.65
CA ASN A 271 5.11 13.28 -4.17
C ASN A 271 6.38 12.78 -4.88
N ASN A 272 6.66 11.47 -4.86
CA ASN A 272 7.84 10.90 -5.53
C ASN A 272 7.52 9.52 -6.14
N PRO A 273 6.58 9.46 -7.09
CA PRO A 273 6.18 8.21 -7.70
C PRO A 273 7.27 7.66 -8.63
N ARG A 274 7.34 6.34 -8.78
CA ARG A 274 8.31 5.72 -9.70
C ARG A 274 8.06 6.16 -11.14
N GLY A 275 9.12 6.62 -11.80
CA GLY A 275 9.07 7.11 -13.18
C GLY A 275 8.16 8.33 -13.37
N GLY A 276 7.97 9.13 -12.32
CA GLY A 276 7.14 10.34 -12.35
C GLY A 276 5.64 10.10 -12.57
N LEU A 277 5.22 8.83 -12.68
CA LEU A 277 3.83 8.46 -12.97
C LEU A 277 3.03 8.39 -11.68
N ASN A 278 2.16 9.38 -11.45
CA ASN A 278 1.17 9.36 -10.37
C ASN A 278 -0.16 8.76 -10.89
N LEU A 279 -0.65 7.72 -10.22
CA LEU A 279 -1.90 7.03 -10.57
C LEU A 279 -3.00 7.25 -9.52
N GLU A 280 -2.82 8.19 -8.58
CA GLU A 280 -3.78 8.43 -7.50
C GLU A 280 -5.11 8.98 -8.01
N THR A 281 -5.13 9.66 -9.16
CA THR A 281 -6.33 10.17 -9.80
C THR A 281 -6.34 9.77 -11.27
N PHE A 282 -7.53 9.70 -11.89
CA PHE A 282 -7.63 9.38 -13.31
C PHE A 282 -6.96 10.45 -14.18
N GLU A 283 -7.09 11.73 -13.81
CA GLU A 283 -6.44 12.83 -14.51
C GLU A 283 -4.91 12.68 -14.50
N ASN A 284 -4.31 12.36 -13.34
CA ASN A 284 -2.86 12.17 -13.23
C ASN A 284 -2.37 11.00 -14.09
N MET A 285 -3.15 9.91 -14.13
CA MET A 285 -2.85 8.77 -14.99
C MET A 285 -2.83 9.16 -16.47
N MET A 286 -3.81 9.96 -16.91
CA MET A 286 -3.90 10.44 -18.29
C MET A 286 -2.82 11.47 -18.63
N ARG A 287 -2.35 12.25 -17.65
CA ARG A 287 -1.21 13.17 -17.80
C ARG A 287 0.11 12.44 -18.05
N GLY A 288 0.27 11.24 -17.49
CA GLY A 288 1.46 10.40 -17.66
C GLY A 288 2.57 10.70 -16.65
N GLY A 289 3.81 10.33 -16.98
CA GLY A 289 4.97 10.47 -16.10
C GLY A 289 6.23 10.92 -16.84
N ASP A 290 7.40 10.57 -16.32
CA ASP A 290 8.71 10.97 -16.89
C ASP A 290 8.90 10.48 -18.34
N SER A 291 8.17 9.43 -18.74
CA SER A 291 8.16 8.90 -20.10
C SER A 291 7.09 9.52 -21.01
N GLY A 292 6.44 10.60 -20.57
CA GLY A 292 5.30 11.20 -21.25
C GLY A 292 3.98 10.48 -21.00
N ILE A 293 3.03 10.69 -21.91
CA ILE A 293 1.69 10.08 -21.88
C ILE A 293 1.80 8.55 -21.90
N VAL A 294 1.10 7.87 -20.98
CA VAL A 294 1.13 6.41 -20.88
C VAL A 294 -0.13 5.73 -21.40
N ILE A 295 -1.19 6.51 -21.66
CA ILE A 295 -2.46 6.08 -22.24
C ILE A 295 -2.81 7.02 -23.39
N HIS A 296 -3.03 6.46 -24.58
CA HIS A 296 -3.47 7.18 -25.76
C HIS A 296 -4.91 6.73 -26.12
N PRO A 297 -5.96 7.48 -25.75
CA PRO A 297 -7.36 7.08 -25.96
C PRO A 297 -7.76 6.88 -27.41
N ASP A 298 -7.15 7.65 -28.31
CA ASP A 298 -7.49 7.67 -29.74
C ASP A 298 -6.53 6.81 -30.58
N LYS A 299 -5.73 5.95 -29.94
CA LYS A 299 -4.73 5.10 -30.58
C LYS A 299 -4.93 3.63 -30.21
N PRO A 300 -4.45 2.70 -31.05
CA PRO A 300 -4.39 1.29 -30.67
C PRO A 300 -3.72 1.09 -29.31
N LYS A 301 -4.21 0.13 -28.54
CA LYS A 301 -3.72 -0.17 -27.18
C LYS A 301 -2.22 -0.46 -27.13
N GLU A 302 -1.65 -1.01 -28.19
CA GLU A 302 -0.22 -1.28 -28.34
C GLU A 302 0.63 0.00 -28.35
N GLU A 303 0.07 1.17 -28.69
CA GLU A 303 0.75 2.47 -28.59
C GLU A 303 0.76 3.00 -27.15
N SER A 304 -0.18 2.56 -26.31
CA SER A 304 -0.24 2.93 -24.90
C SER A 304 0.79 2.17 -24.08
N ARG A 305 1.77 2.91 -23.53
CA ARG A 305 2.87 2.33 -22.77
C ARG A 305 2.39 1.58 -21.52
N LEU A 306 1.33 2.05 -20.86
CA LEU A 306 0.72 1.35 -19.73
C LEU A 306 0.30 -0.08 -20.12
N PHE A 307 -0.35 -0.24 -21.27
CA PHE A 307 -0.78 -1.54 -21.79
C PHE A 307 0.40 -2.45 -22.13
N ARG A 308 1.43 -1.92 -22.81
CA ARG A 308 2.62 -2.72 -23.14
C ARG A 308 3.35 -3.24 -21.89
N LEU A 309 3.53 -2.38 -20.88
CA LEU A 309 4.23 -2.76 -19.66
C LEU A 309 3.44 -3.78 -18.82
N THR A 310 2.11 -3.64 -18.70
CA THR A 310 1.27 -4.60 -17.96
C THR A 310 1.07 -5.91 -18.71
N GLY A 311 0.94 -5.84 -20.04
CA GLY A 311 0.85 -6.99 -20.94
C GLY A 311 2.16 -7.76 -21.12
N GLY A 312 3.30 -7.19 -20.71
CA GLY A 312 4.62 -7.82 -20.88
C GLY A 312 5.17 -7.72 -22.31
N LEU A 313 4.70 -6.75 -23.08
CA LEU A 313 5.19 -6.41 -24.41
C LEU A 313 6.40 -5.46 -24.36
N GLU A 314 6.66 -4.82 -23.21
CA GLU A 314 7.78 -3.92 -22.97
C GLU A 314 8.43 -4.21 -21.60
N ASN A 315 9.76 -4.03 -21.50
CA ASN A 315 10.52 -4.21 -20.27
C ASN A 315 10.89 -2.86 -19.60
N PRO A 316 10.89 -2.78 -18.26
CA PRO A 316 10.52 -3.84 -17.33
C PRO A 316 9.01 -4.07 -17.28
N ARG A 317 8.58 -5.33 -17.24
CA ARG A 317 7.16 -5.67 -17.09
C ARG A 317 6.60 -5.18 -15.76
N MET A 318 5.43 -4.55 -15.80
CA MET A 318 4.72 -4.04 -14.63
C MET A 318 3.57 -4.98 -14.20
N PRO A 319 3.26 -5.09 -12.89
CA PRO A 319 4.00 -4.51 -11.76
C PRO A 319 5.41 -5.14 -11.58
N ALA A 320 6.41 -4.36 -11.18
CA ALA A 320 7.81 -4.81 -11.08
C ALA A 320 8.09 -5.64 -9.80
N ASN A 321 9.32 -6.14 -9.63
CA ASN A 321 9.83 -6.75 -8.39
C ASN A 321 9.04 -7.97 -7.86
N ASN A 322 8.68 -8.93 -8.73
CA ASN A 322 7.92 -10.13 -8.35
C ASN A 322 6.56 -9.87 -7.68
N GLN A 323 5.98 -8.67 -7.85
CA GLN A 323 4.61 -8.41 -7.42
C GLN A 323 3.61 -9.27 -8.19
N ALA A 324 2.45 -9.52 -7.56
CA ALA A 324 1.35 -10.26 -8.14
C ALA A 324 0.96 -9.68 -9.51
N ARG A 325 0.83 -10.57 -10.50
CA ARG A 325 0.42 -10.20 -11.86
C ARG A 325 -1.08 -9.93 -11.89
N LEU A 326 -1.51 -9.20 -12.92
CA LEU A 326 -2.93 -9.09 -13.23
C LEU A 326 -3.49 -10.51 -13.42
N THR A 327 -4.63 -10.78 -12.81
CA THR A 327 -5.39 -12.01 -13.06
C THR A 327 -5.84 -12.05 -14.53
N ARG A 328 -6.22 -13.24 -15.03
CA ARG A 328 -6.74 -13.36 -16.40
C ARG A 328 -7.94 -12.44 -16.62
N THR A 329 -8.86 -12.37 -15.66
CA THR A 329 -10.03 -11.49 -15.71
C THR A 329 -9.61 -10.02 -15.77
N ASN A 330 -8.73 -9.57 -14.87
CA ASN A 330 -8.29 -8.16 -14.86
C ASN A 330 -7.56 -7.77 -16.14
N TYR A 331 -6.77 -8.68 -16.71
CA TYR A 331 -6.10 -8.45 -17.99
C TYR A 331 -7.10 -8.36 -19.15
N ASN A 332 -8.09 -9.25 -19.20
CA ASN A 332 -9.14 -9.20 -20.23
C ASN A 332 -9.98 -7.93 -20.13
N ASN A 333 -10.33 -7.51 -18.92
CA ASN A 333 -11.04 -6.24 -18.68
C ASN A 333 -10.16 -5.06 -19.11
N LEU A 334 -8.86 -5.08 -18.83
CA LEU A 334 -7.93 -4.06 -19.30
C LEU A 334 -7.88 -3.98 -20.83
N VAL A 335 -7.75 -5.12 -21.53
CA VAL A 335 -7.77 -5.18 -23.00
C VAL A 335 -9.05 -4.55 -23.53
N LYS A 336 -10.20 -4.98 -22.99
CA LYS A 336 -11.51 -4.52 -23.43
C LYS A 336 -11.73 -3.03 -23.15
N TRP A 337 -11.30 -2.54 -22.00
CA TRP A 337 -11.36 -1.11 -21.65
C TRP A 337 -10.53 -0.23 -22.59
N PHE A 338 -9.35 -0.70 -23.02
CA PHE A 338 -8.57 -0.02 -24.05
C PHE A 338 -9.25 -0.06 -25.43
N GLU A 339 -9.88 -1.19 -25.80
CA GLU A 339 -10.65 -1.31 -27.06
C GLU A 339 -11.91 -0.43 -27.07
N GLU A 340 -12.49 -0.17 -25.90
CA GLU A 340 -13.64 0.73 -25.71
C GLU A 340 -13.22 2.21 -25.58
N GLY A 341 -11.94 2.52 -25.81
CA GLY A 341 -11.44 3.90 -25.86
C GLY A 341 -11.24 4.54 -24.48
N ASN A 342 -10.89 3.74 -23.47
CA ASN A 342 -10.39 4.20 -22.17
C ASN A 342 -11.37 5.11 -21.41
N LYS A 343 -12.67 4.78 -21.43
CA LYS A 343 -13.71 5.62 -20.82
C LYS A 343 -13.58 5.70 -19.31
N TYR A 344 -13.87 6.87 -18.75
CA TYR A 344 -13.87 7.12 -17.31
C TYR A 344 -15.29 7.39 -16.79
N ASP A 345 -15.78 6.50 -15.94
CA ASP A 345 -17.12 6.53 -15.34
C ASP A 345 -17.11 6.88 -13.83
N GLY A 346 -15.97 7.37 -13.30
CA GLY A 346 -15.79 7.69 -11.89
C GLY A 346 -16.20 9.11 -11.45
N GLY A 347 -16.88 9.89 -12.29
CA GLY A 347 -17.30 11.26 -11.95
C GLY A 347 -16.17 12.29 -12.10
N ASP A 348 -15.77 12.96 -11.02
CA ASP A 348 -14.67 13.93 -11.04
C ASP A 348 -13.32 13.21 -11.19
N PRO A 349 -12.56 13.45 -12.28
CA PRO A 349 -11.30 12.74 -12.54
C PRO A 349 -10.14 13.11 -11.63
N THR A 350 -10.30 14.14 -10.79
CA THR A 350 -9.34 14.55 -9.76
C THR A 350 -9.57 13.83 -8.43
N THR A 351 -10.68 13.11 -8.28
CA THR A 351 -10.98 12.30 -7.10
C THR A 351 -9.93 11.20 -6.95
N PRO A 352 -9.35 11.00 -5.75
CA PRO A 352 -8.47 9.88 -5.50
C PRO A 352 -9.16 8.55 -5.81
N LEU A 353 -8.49 7.63 -6.52
CA LEU A 353 -9.06 6.33 -6.89
C LEU A 353 -9.50 5.53 -5.66
N ARG A 354 -8.83 5.69 -4.52
CA ARG A 354 -9.21 5.06 -3.25
C ARG A 354 -10.58 5.50 -2.75
N ASP A 355 -11.02 6.70 -3.09
CA ASP A 355 -12.30 7.25 -2.66
C ASP A 355 -13.43 6.85 -3.63
N LEU A 356 -13.06 6.37 -4.82
CA LEU A 356 -14.00 5.88 -5.84
C LEU A 356 -14.39 4.41 -5.65
N VAL A 357 -13.48 3.59 -5.12
CA VAL A 357 -13.67 2.14 -5.02
C VAL A 357 -13.90 1.76 -3.57
N PRO A 358 -15.06 1.18 -3.22
CA PRO A 358 -15.29 0.67 -1.87
C PRO A 358 -14.25 -0.38 -1.51
N THR A 359 -13.69 -0.26 -0.30
CA THR A 359 -12.80 -1.25 0.31
C THR A 359 -13.46 -2.63 0.37
N ALA A 360 -12.68 -3.69 0.54
CA ALA A 360 -13.24 -5.03 0.68
C ALA A 360 -14.23 -5.15 1.85
N ALA A 361 -13.98 -4.42 2.96
CA ALA A 361 -14.87 -4.34 4.09
C ALA A 361 -16.19 -3.64 3.72
N GLU A 362 -16.13 -2.50 3.02
CA GLU A 362 -17.32 -1.79 2.55
C GLU A 362 -18.10 -2.61 1.52
N LYS A 363 -17.43 -3.29 0.58
CA LYS A 363 -18.12 -4.21 -0.34
C LYS A 363 -18.82 -5.33 0.39
N ARG A 364 -18.16 -5.95 1.37
CA ARG A 364 -18.78 -6.97 2.22
C ARG A 364 -19.97 -6.41 2.98
N ALA A 365 -19.84 -5.22 3.58
CA ALA A 365 -20.93 -4.55 4.28
C ALA A 365 -22.10 -4.22 3.34
N MET A 366 -21.84 -3.80 2.10
CA MET A 366 -22.87 -3.57 1.08
C MET A 366 -23.57 -4.86 0.66
N GLU A 367 -22.84 -5.97 0.49
CA GLU A 367 -23.47 -7.27 0.20
C GLU A 367 -24.33 -7.75 1.37
N LEU A 368 -23.81 -7.66 2.60
CA LEU A 368 -24.55 -8.02 3.80
C LEU A 368 -25.74 -7.08 4.03
N ALA A 369 -25.66 -5.80 3.63
CA ALA A 369 -26.79 -4.88 3.74
C ALA A 369 -28.01 -5.35 2.92
N LYS A 370 -27.80 -6.14 1.86
CA LYS A 370 -28.87 -6.73 1.04
C LYS A 370 -29.58 -7.89 1.73
N TYR A 371 -28.94 -8.52 2.71
CA TYR A 371 -29.52 -9.69 3.37
C TYR A 371 -30.75 -9.27 4.19
N SER A 372 -31.84 -10.01 3.99
CA SER A 372 -33.01 -10.03 4.85
C SER A 372 -32.65 -10.56 6.25
N PRO A 373 -33.51 -10.33 7.27
CA PRO A 373 -33.30 -10.91 8.60
C PRO A 373 -33.11 -12.44 8.59
N ASP A 374 -33.84 -13.16 7.73
CA ASP A 374 -33.73 -14.61 7.62
C ASP A 374 -32.44 -15.05 6.93
N GLU A 375 -31.97 -14.32 5.92
CA GLU A 375 -30.66 -14.57 5.30
C GLU A 375 -29.51 -14.34 6.30
N PHE A 376 -29.61 -13.31 7.15
CA PHE A 376 -28.65 -13.14 8.26
C PHE A 376 -28.70 -14.29 9.27
N LYS A 377 -29.89 -14.81 9.58
CA LYS A 377 -30.02 -15.99 10.44
C LYS A 377 -29.31 -17.18 9.82
N GLN A 378 -29.55 -17.47 8.54
CA GLN A 378 -28.90 -18.60 7.86
C GLN A 378 -27.38 -18.43 7.78
N HIS A 379 -26.91 -17.25 7.39
CA HIS A 379 -25.49 -16.92 7.38
C HIS A 379 -24.82 -17.15 8.74
N ARG A 380 -25.47 -16.72 9.83
CA ARG A 380 -24.98 -16.92 11.20
C ARG A 380 -24.98 -18.38 11.62
N LEU A 381 -26.02 -19.13 11.26
CA LEU A 381 -26.08 -20.58 11.48
C LEU A 381 -24.90 -21.28 10.80
N GLU A 382 -24.68 -21.02 9.51
CA GLU A 382 -23.60 -21.62 8.73
C GLU A 382 -22.21 -21.28 9.30
N GLN A 383 -21.99 -20.02 9.67
CA GLN A 383 -20.73 -19.60 10.29
C GLN A 383 -20.49 -20.31 11.62
N THR A 384 -21.52 -20.39 12.48
CA THR A 384 -21.41 -21.01 13.80
C THR A 384 -21.22 -22.51 13.69
N GLU A 385 -21.94 -23.20 12.79
CA GLU A 385 -21.80 -24.63 12.54
C GLU A 385 -20.43 -24.97 11.93
N ALA A 386 -19.92 -24.15 11.01
CA ALA A 386 -18.59 -24.33 10.45
C ALA A 386 -17.49 -24.16 11.51
N ALA A 387 -17.63 -23.17 12.39
CA ALA A 387 -16.72 -22.99 13.53
C ALA A 387 -16.81 -24.15 14.52
N TRP A 388 -18.03 -24.59 14.83
CA TRP A 388 -18.28 -25.74 15.68
C TRP A 388 -17.59 -26.99 15.15
N LYS A 389 -17.81 -27.34 13.88
CA LYS A 389 -17.24 -28.53 13.25
C LYS A 389 -15.70 -28.52 13.25
N ARG A 390 -15.08 -27.34 13.12
CA ARG A 390 -13.61 -27.22 13.20
C ARG A 390 -13.08 -27.39 14.62
N SER A 391 -13.82 -26.89 15.61
CA SER A 391 -13.40 -26.93 17.02
C SER A 391 -13.68 -28.30 17.65
N PHE A 392 -14.83 -28.91 17.31
CA PHE A 392 -15.35 -30.13 17.92
C PHE A 392 -15.81 -31.13 16.83
N PRO A 393 -14.90 -31.67 16.00
CA PRO A 393 -15.26 -32.51 14.86
C PRO A 393 -16.02 -33.78 15.26
N ASP A 394 -15.76 -34.31 16.45
CA ASP A 394 -16.36 -35.55 16.97
C ASP A 394 -17.59 -35.32 17.85
N HIS A 395 -18.08 -34.09 17.96
CA HIS A 395 -19.20 -33.74 18.84
C HIS A 395 -20.28 -32.94 18.11
N THR A 396 -21.48 -33.49 18.02
CA THR A 396 -22.66 -32.77 17.52
C THR A 396 -23.17 -31.81 18.59
N ALA A 397 -23.35 -30.53 18.25
CA ALA A 397 -23.88 -29.54 19.19
C ALA A 397 -25.31 -29.90 19.65
N ASN A 398 -25.57 -29.79 20.96
CA ASN A 398 -26.95 -29.61 21.42
C ASN A 398 -27.43 -28.24 20.97
N ARG A 399 -28.70 -28.11 20.57
CA ARG A 399 -29.22 -26.88 19.97
C ARG A 399 -30.55 -26.45 20.57
N VAL A 400 -30.69 -25.16 20.79
CA VAL A 400 -31.95 -24.48 21.09
C VAL A 400 -32.08 -23.28 20.17
N GLU A 401 -33.22 -23.13 19.51
CA GLU A 401 -33.52 -22.02 18.64
C GLU A 401 -34.79 -21.33 19.13
N THR A 402 -34.73 -20.01 19.28
CA THR A 402 -35.87 -19.15 19.65
C THR A 402 -36.03 -18.04 18.62
N ASP A 403 -37.03 -17.18 18.78
CA ASP A 403 -37.19 -15.99 17.92
C ASP A 403 -36.00 -15.03 18.01
N GLU A 404 -35.25 -15.06 19.11
CA GLU A 404 -34.16 -14.13 19.45
C GLU A 404 -32.77 -14.78 19.36
N LEU A 405 -32.68 -16.09 19.59
CA LEU A 405 -31.43 -16.78 19.90
C LEU A 405 -31.20 -18.02 19.03
N LEU A 406 -29.92 -18.27 18.74
CA LEU A 406 -29.40 -19.49 18.15
C LEU A 406 -28.36 -20.07 19.12
N ILE A 407 -28.73 -21.06 19.92
CA ILE A 407 -27.88 -21.54 21.01
C ILE A 407 -27.32 -22.91 20.66
N PHE A 408 -26.00 -23.05 20.77
CA PHE A 408 -25.22 -24.26 20.53
C PHE A 408 -24.48 -24.64 21.80
N GLY A 409 -24.56 -25.90 22.23
CA GLY A 409 -24.03 -26.32 23.52
C GLY A 409 -23.26 -27.64 23.48
N LYS A 410 -22.09 -27.65 24.12
CA LYS A 410 -21.34 -28.86 24.51
C LYS A 410 -21.56 -29.10 26.01
N VAL A 411 -22.83 -29.02 26.40
CA VAL A 411 -23.37 -29.21 27.74
C VAL A 411 -24.68 -30.02 27.62
N PRO A 412 -25.18 -30.68 28.67
CA PRO A 412 -26.42 -31.44 28.60
C PRO A 412 -27.61 -30.62 28.06
N PRO A 413 -28.55 -31.21 27.30
CA PRO A 413 -29.69 -30.48 26.74
C PRO A 413 -30.56 -29.78 27.78
N THR A 414 -30.69 -30.33 29.00
CA THR A 414 -31.39 -29.70 30.12
C THR A 414 -30.72 -28.41 30.54
N ARG A 415 -29.39 -28.45 30.72
CA ARG A 415 -28.58 -27.29 31.05
C ARG A 415 -28.64 -26.21 29.96
N LEU A 416 -28.62 -26.62 28.69
CA LEU A 416 -28.75 -25.68 27.58
C LEU A 416 -30.09 -24.94 27.59
N LYS A 417 -31.18 -25.61 27.98
CA LYS A 417 -32.51 -24.98 28.13
C LYS A 417 -32.58 -24.04 29.34
N GLU A 418 -31.92 -24.35 30.44
CA GLU A 418 -31.83 -23.45 31.60
C GLU A 418 -31.12 -22.13 31.22
N LEU A 419 -29.99 -22.23 30.52
CA LEU A 419 -29.24 -21.07 30.05
C LEU A 419 -29.98 -20.28 28.97
N GLU A 420 -30.77 -20.96 28.13
CA GLU A 420 -31.69 -20.28 27.19
C GLU A 420 -32.73 -19.43 27.92
N ALA A 421 -33.41 -20.01 28.92
CA ALA A 421 -34.40 -19.28 29.71
C ALA A 421 -33.79 -18.09 30.45
N ALA A 422 -32.57 -18.25 31.00
CA ALA A 422 -31.81 -17.16 31.60
C ALA A 422 -31.47 -16.06 30.58
N ALA A 423 -30.95 -16.43 29.41
CA ALA A 423 -30.63 -15.49 28.33
C ALA A 423 -31.86 -14.71 27.84
N GLN A 424 -33.01 -15.39 27.69
CA GLN A 424 -34.24 -14.76 27.26
C GLN A 424 -34.73 -13.74 28.31
N SER A 425 -34.70 -14.11 29.59
CA SER A 425 -35.05 -13.21 30.70
C SER A 425 -34.15 -11.98 30.73
N ASP A 426 -32.85 -12.14 30.57
CA ASP A 426 -31.91 -11.02 30.56
C ASP A 426 -32.06 -10.14 29.30
N LEU A 427 -32.29 -10.73 28.12
CA LEU A 427 -32.61 -9.95 26.93
C LEU A 427 -33.90 -9.15 27.07
N ASP A 428 -34.90 -9.66 27.77
CA ASP A 428 -36.14 -8.93 28.03
C ASP A 428 -35.91 -7.72 28.93
N LYS A 429 -35.14 -7.88 30.02
CA LYS A 429 -34.73 -6.76 30.89
C LYS A 429 -33.89 -5.72 30.13
N LEU A 430 -32.94 -6.18 29.32
CA LEU A 430 -32.09 -5.28 28.51
C LEU A 430 -32.93 -4.55 27.45
N ARG A 431 -33.92 -5.22 26.84
CA ARG A 431 -34.83 -4.59 25.88
C ARG A 431 -35.57 -3.42 26.50
N GLU A 432 -36.10 -3.61 27.70
CA GLU A 432 -36.78 -2.56 28.46
C GLU A 432 -35.81 -1.44 28.82
N ALA A 433 -34.66 -1.77 29.41
CA ALA A 433 -33.69 -0.78 29.89
C ALA A 433 -33.14 0.11 28.77
N PHE A 434 -32.80 -0.48 27.62
CA PHE A 434 -32.27 0.23 26.46
C PHE A 434 -33.35 0.75 25.50
N GLY A 435 -34.63 0.52 25.79
CA GLY A 435 -35.75 0.96 24.93
C GLY A 435 -35.72 0.37 23.52
N VAL A 436 -35.20 -0.85 23.36
CA VAL A 436 -35.04 -1.49 22.06
C VAL A 436 -36.39 -2.01 21.57
N LYS A 437 -36.91 -1.44 20.48
CA LYS A 437 -38.22 -1.85 19.93
C LYS A 437 -38.15 -3.02 18.94
N GLN A 438 -36.97 -3.26 18.37
CA GLN A 438 -36.76 -4.25 17.32
C GLN A 438 -36.79 -5.67 17.92
N LYS A 439 -37.47 -6.60 17.23
CA LYS A 439 -37.44 -8.04 17.48
C LYS A 439 -37.19 -8.79 16.14
N PRO A 440 -36.22 -9.72 16.06
CA PRO A 440 -35.19 -9.99 17.06
C PRO A 440 -34.33 -8.77 17.33
N MET A 441 -33.79 -8.69 18.54
CA MET A 441 -32.88 -7.67 18.99
C MET A 441 -31.69 -7.58 18.02
N PHE A 442 -31.12 -8.70 17.61
CA PHE A 442 -30.00 -8.75 16.66
C PHE A 442 -30.50 -9.17 15.28
N LYS A 443 -30.06 -8.50 14.20
CA LYS A 443 -30.45 -8.88 12.84
C LYS A 443 -29.97 -10.30 12.55
N GLY A 444 -30.91 -11.22 12.33
CA GLY A 444 -30.67 -12.65 12.18
C GLY A 444 -30.45 -13.44 13.49
N ARG A 445 -30.86 -12.90 14.64
CA ARG A 445 -30.72 -13.51 15.99
C ARG A 445 -29.30 -13.51 16.53
N LEU A 446 -29.13 -13.61 17.84
CA LEU A 446 -27.80 -13.72 18.46
C LEU A 446 -27.39 -15.19 18.55
N ALA A 447 -26.18 -15.52 18.13
CA ALA A 447 -25.63 -16.85 18.37
C ALA A 447 -25.03 -16.94 19.78
N ILE A 448 -25.33 -17.99 20.53
CA ILE A 448 -24.72 -18.26 21.84
C ILE A 448 -24.08 -19.64 21.78
N VAL A 449 -22.79 -19.70 22.05
CA VAL A 449 -22.01 -20.93 22.10
C VAL A 449 -21.67 -21.21 23.55
N VAL A 450 -22.12 -22.35 24.08
CA VAL A 450 -21.90 -22.77 25.46
C VAL A 450 -20.98 -23.98 25.48
N VAL A 451 -19.87 -23.87 26.19
CA VAL A 451 -18.90 -24.95 26.38
C VAL A 451 -18.79 -25.31 27.86
N GLY A 452 -18.56 -26.59 28.15
CA GLY A 452 -18.55 -27.10 29.53
C GLY A 452 -17.20 -26.97 30.24
N ASP A 453 -16.12 -26.75 29.50
CA ASP A 453 -14.78 -26.67 30.06
C ASP A 453 -13.89 -25.63 29.36
N ARG A 454 -12.79 -25.30 30.04
CA ARG A 454 -11.86 -24.25 29.59
C ARG A 454 -11.10 -24.62 28.32
N PHE A 455 -10.81 -25.91 28.13
CA PHE A 455 -10.10 -26.35 26.93
C PHE A 455 -10.99 -26.13 25.71
N ASP A 456 -12.27 -26.50 25.79
CA ASP A 456 -13.23 -26.23 24.74
C ASP A 456 -13.39 -24.72 24.44
N LEU A 457 -13.37 -23.87 25.47
CA LEU A 457 -13.41 -22.41 25.30
C LEU A 457 -12.20 -21.91 24.50
N GLU A 458 -11.01 -22.37 24.87
CA GLU A 458 -9.77 -21.99 24.20
C GLU A 458 -9.78 -22.48 22.75
N GLU A 459 -10.12 -23.74 22.49
CA GLU A 459 -10.23 -24.31 21.13
C GLU A 459 -11.22 -23.53 20.25
N PHE A 460 -12.42 -23.24 20.76
CA PHE A 460 -13.41 -22.49 20.00
C PHE A 460 -12.94 -21.06 19.71
N ASN A 461 -12.30 -20.41 20.69
CA ASN A 461 -11.76 -19.06 20.52
C ASN A 461 -10.57 -19.02 19.55
N LEU A 462 -9.74 -20.06 19.50
CA LEU A 462 -8.68 -20.17 18.49
C LEU A 462 -9.27 -20.15 17.08
N VAL A 463 -10.39 -20.84 16.87
CA VAL A 463 -11.10 -20.91 15.57
C VAL A 463 -11.82 -19.60 15.23
N MET A 464 -12.43 -18.94 16.21
CA MET A 464 -13.24 -17.73 15.99
C MET A 464 -12.41 -16.44 15.97
N GLU A 465 -11.40 -16.32 16.84
CA GLU A 465 -10.62 -15.10 17.06
C GLU A 465 -9.18 -15.16 16.51
N GLY A 466 -8.84 -16.23 15.77
CA GLY A 466 -7.59 -16.30 15.02
C GLY A 466 -6.33 -16.46 15.88
N GLY A 467 -6.40 -17.31 16.91
CA GLY A 467 -5.20 -17.77 17.63
C GLY A 467 -4.83 -17.01 18.92
N ARG A 468 -5.71 -16.17 19.47
CA ARG A 468 -5.42 -15.45 20.73
C ARG A 468 -5.68 -16.35 21.95
N ALA A 469 -4.67 -16.47 22.81
CA ALA A 469 -4.82 -17.14 24.10
C ALA A 469 -5.84 -16.40 24.98
N VAL A 470 -6.72 -17.15 25.64
CA VAL A 470 -7.76 -16.61 26.53
C VAL A 470 -7.19 -16.49 27.94
N PRO A 471 -7.16 -15.28 28.55
CA PRO A 471 -6.70 -15.12 29.93
C PRO A 471 -7.51 -15.97 30.92
N ARG A 472 -6.89 -16.32 32.06
CA ARG A 472 -7.49 -17.33 32.96
C ARG A 472 -8.78 -16.87 33.66
N ASP A 473 -8.91 -15.58 33.82
CA ASP A 473 -10.00 -14.83 34.44
C ASP A 473 -11.13 -14.48 33.45
N VAL A 474 -11.03 -14.96 32.20
CA VAL A 474 -12.05 -14.77 31.16
C VAL A 474 -12.90 -16.04 31.03
N PHE A 475 -14.20 -15.90 31.30
CA PHE A 475 -15.20 -16.98 31.28
C PHE A 475 -16.09 -16.95 30.04
N GLY A 476 -15.73 -16.12 29.06
CA GLY A 476 -16.49 -15.93 27.83
C GLY A 476 -16.21 -14.56 27.24
N HIS A 477 -16.78 -14.32 26.06
CA HIS A 477 -16.72 -13.01 25.40
C HIS A 477 -17.92 -12.84 24.47
N SER A 478 -18.18 -11.60 24.10
CA SER A 478 -19.17 -11.24 23.09
C SER A 478 -18.49 -10.53 21.92
N LYS A 479 -19.07 -10.67 20.73
CA LYS A 479 -18.64 -9.91 19.55
C LYS A 479 -19.85 -9.56 18.70
N VAL A 480 -20.05 -8.26 18.51
CA VAL A 480 -21.09 -7.71 17.64
C VAL A 480 -20.49 -6.61 16.77
N THR A 481 -20.59 -6.76 15.46
CA THR A 481 -20.20 -5.73 14.50
C THR A 481 -21.42 -4.90 14.10
N GLY A 482 -21.22 -3.63 13.73
CA GLY A 482 -22.32 -2.73 13.34
C GLY A 482 -23.10 -3.18 12.10
N ASP A 483 -22.49 -4.02 11.25
CA ASP A 483 -23.14 -4.66 10.10
C ASP A 483 -23.81 -6.01 10.44
N PHE A 484 -23.74 -6.44 11.71
CA PHE A 484 -24.21 -7.72 12.23
C PHE A 484 -23.59 -8.96 11.56
N ASN A 485 -22.51 -8.83 10.78
CA ASN A 485 -21.79 -10.00 10.25
C ASN A 485 -21.34 -10.91 11.40
N ASP A 486 -20.75 -10.32 12.43
CA ASP A 486 -20.49 -11.00 13.70
C ASP A 486 -21.56 -10.54 14.69
N ALA A 487 -22.28 -11.49 15.27
CA ALA A 487 -23.15 -11.26 16.42
C ALA A 487 -23.27 -12.57 17.20
N TYR A 488 -22.33 -12.78 18.12
CA TYR A 488 -22.29 -13.98 18.95
C TYR A 488 -21.75 -13.73 20.36
N VAL A 489 -22.05 -14.67 21.23
CA VAL A 489 -21.52 -14.83 22.58
C VAL A 489 -20.92 -16.23 22.70
N VAL A 490 -19.75 -16.33 23.32
CA VAL A 490 -19.16 -17.60 23.74
C VAL A 490 -19.11 -17.61 25.26
N LEU A 491 -19.70 -18.62 25.89
CA LEU A 491 -19.84 -18.79 27.33
C LEU A 491 -19.17 -20.09 27.78
N LEU A 492 -18.32 -20.01 28.79
CA LEU A 492 -17.90 -21.14 29.60
C LEU A 492 -18.93 -21.36 30.71
N ASP A 493 -19.58 -22.53 30.75
CA ASP A 493 -20.51 -22.88 31.82
C ASP A 493 -19.73 -23.20 33.11
N THR A 494 -19.70 -22.22 34.02
CA THR A 494 -19.02 -22.33 35.31
C THR A 494 -19.86 -22.99 36.41
N GLY A 495 -21.09 -23.39 36.08
CA GLY A 495 -22.11 -23.85 37.03
C GLY A 495 -22.88 -22.69 37.69
N ASP A 496 -23.76 -23.02 38.63
CA ASP A 496 -24.72 -22.07 39.23
C ASP A 496 -24.24 -21.44 40.55
N THR A 497 -23.06 -21.83 41.02
CA THR A 497 -22.51 -21.33 42.29
C THR A 497 -21.32 -20.43 42.02
N ALA A 498 -21.50 -19.13 42.30
CA ALA A 498 -20.43 -18.16 42.28
C ALA A 498 -19.45 -18.37 43.45
N ALA A 499 -18.18 -18.09 43.21
CA ALA A 499 -17.11 -18.08 44.21
C ALA A 499 -16.18 -16.88 43.98
N ALA A 500 -15.29 -16.60 44.95
CA ALA A 500 -14.27 -15.57 44.79
C ALA A 500 -13.45 -15.82 43.50
N GLY A 501 -13.29 -14.78 42.66
CA GLY A 501 -12.65 -14.88 41.35
C GLY A 501 -13.33 -15.78 40.29
N LYS A 502 -14.48 -16.40 40.58
CA LYS A 502 -15.21 -17.28 39.65
C LYS A 502 -16.71 -16.96 39.64
N PRO A 503 -17.24 -16.29 38.60
CA PRO A 503 -18.66 -16.04 38.46
C PRO A 503 -19.43 -17.34 38.17
N ASP A 504 -20.72 -17.37 38.49
CA ASP A 504 -21.65 -18.36 37.96
C ASP A 504 -21.98 -18.09 36.48
N ALA A 505 -22.53 -19.10 35.80
CA ALA A 505 -22.77 -19.06 34.37
C ALA A 505 -23.84 -18.04 34.00
N SER A 506 -24.88 -17.88 34.82
CA SER A 506 -25.98 -16.94 34.55
C SER A 506 -25.49 -15.50 34.63
N THR A 507 -24.73 -15.15 35.66
CA THR A 507 -24.14 -13.82 35.84
C THR A 507 -23.18 -13.48 34.69
N THR A 508 -22.37 -14.45 34.26
CA THR A 508 -21.46 -14.29 33.12
C THR A 508 -22.25 -14.06 31.83
N LEU A 509 -23.25 -14.91 31.56
CA LEU A 509 -24.09 -14.83 30.38
C LEU A 509 -24.80 -13.48 30.27
N GLY A 510 -25.46 -13.03 31.34
CA GLY A 510 -26.11 -11.71 31.37
C GLY A 510 -25.13 -10.57 31.06
N THR A 511 -23.90 -10.65 31.57
CA THR A 511 -22.87 -9.65 31.29
C THR A 511 -22.49 -9.61 29.81
N LEU A 512 -22.22 -10.77 29.22
CA LEU A 512 -21.88 -10.89 27.79
C LEU A 512 -23.04 -10.45 26.89
N LEU A 513 -24.29 -10.70 27.29
CA LEU A 513 -25.47 -10.19 26.58
C LEU A 513 -25.55 -8.66 26.65
N THR A 514 -25.24 -8.06 27.80
CA THR A 514 -25.21 -6.60 27.95
C THR A 514 -24.15 -5.97 27.03
N GLU A 515 -22.95 -6.54 27.00
CA GLU A 515 -21.87 -6.11 26.09
C GLU A 515 -22.29 -6.23 24.62
N ALA A 516 -22.93 -7.34 24.25
CA ALA A 516 -23.45 -7.55 22.91
C ALA A 516 -24.47 -6.46 22.54
N VAL A 517 -25.40 -6.12 23.45
CA VAL A 517 -26.41 -5.06 23.25
C VAL A 517 -25.76 -3.70 23.05
N LEU A 518 -24.79 -3.33 23.88
CA LEU A 518 -24.07 -2.06 23.78
C LEU A 518 -23.29 -1.94 22.45
N SER A 519 -22.71 -3.04 21.99
CA SER A 519 -21.88 -3.09 20.78
C SER A 519 -22.68 -3.05 19.47
N ARG A 520 -24.00 -3.24 19.51
CA ARG A 520 -24.88 -3.22 18.32
C ARG A 520 -24.80 -1.96 17.48
N SER A 521 -24.48 -0.82 18.10
CA SER A 521 -24.38 0.45 17.40
C SER A 521 -23.14 0.52 16.48
N GLY A 522 -22.22 -0.43 16.61
CA GLY A 522 -20.91 -0.42 15.94
C GLY A 522 -19.87 0.48 16.61
N ASN A 523 -20.27 1.23 17.65
CA ASN A 523 -19.38 2.09 18.42
C ASN A 523 -19.04 1.47 19.77
N GLN A 524 -17.87 1.83 20.30
CA GLN A 524 -17.40 1.38 21.61
C GLN A 524 -17.40 2.53 22.61
N ALA A 525 -18.10 2.32 23.74
CA ALA A 525 -17.96 3.17 24.92
C ALA A 525 -16.67 2.84 25.69
N PRO A 526 -16.18 3.76 26.54
CA PRO A 526 -14.98 3.52 27.35
C PRO A 526 -15.13 2.32 28.29
N ASP A 527 -14.07 1.52 28.41
CA ASP A 527 -14.07 0.29 29.24
C ASP A 527 -14.45 0.52 30.70
N TRP A 528 -14.06 1.67 31.30
CA TRP A 528 -14.45 2.01 32.67
C TRP A 528 -15.96 2.08 32.87
N ALA A 529 -16.71 2.38 31.80
CA ALA A 529 -18.17 2.46 31.84
C ALA A 529 -18.83 1.12 31.52
N THR A 530 -18.22 0.28 30.69
CA THR A 530 -18.88 -0.90 30.11
C THR A 530 -18.41 -2.23 30.67
N ALA A 531 -17.15 -2.36 31.10
CA ALA A 531 -16.56 -3.65 31.48
C ALA A 531 -17.30 -4.37 32.62
N GLY A 532 -17.90 -3.62 33.54
CA GLY A 532 -18.70 -4.14 34.64
C GLY A 532 -20.20 -3.82 34.54
N ALA A 533 -20.64 -3.20 33.43
CA ALA A 533 -22.01 -2.69 33.31
C ALA A 533 -23.07 -3.80 33.37
N GLY A 534 -22.80 -4.95 32.74
CA GLY A 534 -23.74 -6.06 32.73
C GLY A 534 -23.98 -6.66 34.11
N PHE A 535 -22.92 -6.79 34.92
CA PHE A 535 -23.04 -7.20 36.32
C PHE A 535 -23.97 -6.26 37.09
N ALA A 536 -23.80 -4.94 36.90
CA ALA A 536 -24.61 -3.93 37.59
C ALA A 536 -26.07 -3.93 37.12
N MET A 537 -26.30 -4.00 35.80
CA MET A 537 -27.63 -3.92 35.21
C MET A 537 -28.52 -5.10 35.56
N LEU A 538 -27.95 -6.32 35.58
CA LEU A 538 -28.73 -7.54 35.73
C LEU A 538 -28.73 -8.10 37.15
N ASN A 539 -27.83 -7.61 38.02
CA ASN A 539 -27.74 -8.02 39.42
C ASN A 539 -27.72 -6.81 40.39
N PRO A 540 -28.64 -5.84 40.24
CA PRO A 540 -28.63 -4.64 41.06
C PRO A 540 -28.82 -5.01 42.54
N GLY A 541 -27.93 -4.52 43.40
CA GLY A 541 -28.01 -4.76 44.85
C GLY A 541 -27.61 -6.16 45.33
N GLN A 542 -27.23 -7.10 44.46
CA GLN A 542 -26.85 -8.47 44.86
C GLN A 542 -25.38 -8.62 45.29
N GLY A 543 -24.63 -7.52 45.39
CA GLY A 543 -23.20 -7.55 45.69
C GLY A 543 -22.83 -8.33 46.96
N THR A 544 -23.67 -8.31 47.99
CA THR A 544 -23.40 -9.02 49.25
C THR A 544 -23.86 -10.49 49.26
N GLU A 545 -24.76 -10.88 48.36
CA GLU A 545 -25.34 -12.23 48.30
C GLU A 545 -24.57 -13.13 47.32
N ASN A 546 -23.95 -12.55 46.30
CA ASN A 546 -23.13 -13.27 45.33
C ASN A 546 -21.63 -13.10 45.68
N ALA A 547 -20.94 -14.20 45.97
CA ALA A 547 -19.54 -14.19 46.40
C ALA A 547 -18.58 -13.55 45.37
N TYR A 548 -18.86 -13.69 44.07
CA TYR A 548 -18.05 -13.07 43.02
C TYR A 548 -18.26 -11.55 42.96
N LEU A 549 -19.52 -11.10 43.06
CA LEU A 549 -19.83 -9.68 43.09
C LEU A 549 -19.30 -9.00 44.36
N SER A 550 -19.32 -9.70 45.50
CA SER A 550 -18.75 -9.23 46.77
C SER A 550 -17.23 -9.00 46.66
N ASP A 551 -16.54 -9.95 46.03
CA ASP A 551 -15.11 -9.85 45.72
C ASP A 551 -14.83 -8.67 44.78
N MET A 552 -15.66 -8.47 43.76
CA MET A 552 -15.56 -7.30 42.88
C MET A 552 -15.80 -5.97 43.62
N GLN A 553 -16.75 -5.90 44.54
CA GLN A 553 -16.95 -4.69 45.37
C GLN A 553 -15.70 -4.41 46.21
N SER A 554 -15.15 -5.44 46.85
CA SER A 554 -13.92 -5.33 47.65
C SER A 554 -12.73 -4.85 46.81
N LEU A 555 -12.56 -5.40 45.60
CA LEU A 555 -11.51 -4.97 44.68
C LEU A 555 -11.71 -3.51 44.21
N ALA A 556 -12.96 -3.10 43.94
CA ALA A 556 -13.27 -1.73 43.58
C ALA A 556 -12.91 -0.75 44.71
N VAL A 557 -13.23 -1.09 45.97
CA VAL A 557 -12.86 -0.29 47.14
C VAL A 557 -11.35 -0.09 47.21
N GLU A 558 -10.56 -1.15 47.05
CA GLU A 558 -9.10 -1.03 47.07
C GLU A 558 -8.55 -0.22 45.89
N ALA A 559 -9.10 -0.43 44.68
CA ALA A 559 -8.66 0.30 43.49
C ALA A 559 -8.91 1.81 43.61
N ILE A 560 -10.06 2.22 44.17
CA ILE A 560 -10.44 3.64 44.27
C ILE A 560 -9.58 4.38 45.29
N LYS A 561 -9.00 3.71 46.30
CA LYS A 561 -8.04 4.34 47.23
C LYS A 561 -6.81 4.92 46.52
N GLN A 562 -6.46 4.40 45.35
CA GLN A 562 -5.33 4.87 44.55
C GLN A 562 -5.69 6.06 43.64
N VAL A 563 -6.96 6.47 43.60
CA VAL A 563 -7.45 7.56 42.76
C VAL A 563 -7.18 8.90 43.45
N ALA A 564 -6.27 9.69 42.89
CA ALA A 564 -5.84 10.96 43.49
C ALA A 564 -6.89 12.07 43.38
N ARG A 565 -7.66 12.12 42.28
CA ARG A 565 -8.75 13.08 42.08
C ARG A 565 -10.02 12.38 41.65
N PRO A 566 -11.21 12.82 42.11
CA PRO A 566 -12.48 12.21 41.75
C PRO A 566 -12.70 12.00 40.23
N ASP A 567 -12.23 12.94 39.41
CA ASP A 567 -12.37 12.87 37.94
C ASP A 567 -11.48 11.81 37.28
N ASP A 568 -10.39 11.41 37.94
CA ASP A 568 -9.48 10.40 37.39
C ASP A 568 -10.17 9.02 37.29
N LEU A 569 -11.25 8.79 38.04
CA LEU A 569 -12.11 7.60 37.97
C LEU A 569 -12.64 7.31 36.55
N PHE A 570 -12.88 8.35 35.75
CA PHE A 570 -13.51 8.26 34.43
C PHE A 570 -12.50 8.27 33.28
N LYS A 571 -11.20 8.09 33.57
CA LYS A 571 -10.15 8.09 32.56
C LYS A 571 -9.89 6.70 32.01
N ALA A 572 -9.71 6.63 30.69
CA ALA A 572 -9.27 5.40 30.04
C ALA A 572 -7.88 4.99 30.56
N GLY A 573 -7.72 3.71 30.89
CA GLY A 573 -6.47 3.15 31.38
C GLY A 573 -6.10 3.54 32.83
N GLN A 574 -7.04 4.10 33.61
CA GLN A 574 -6.81 4.45 35.01
C GLN A 574 -6.52 3.22 35.89
N PHE A 575 -7.15 2.09 35.59
CA PHE A 575 -7.09 0.87 36.40
C PHE A 575 -6.55 -0.31 35.58
N ALA A 576 -6.01 -1.32 36.25
CA ALA A 576 -5.72 -2.61 35.60
C ALA A 576 -7.03 -3.25 35.07
N PRO A 577 -7.00 -4.19 34.12
CA PRO A 577 -8.23 -4.76 33.55
C PRO A 577 -9.21 -5.36 34.58
N ALA A 578 -8.69 -6.10 35.57
CA ALA A 578 -9.51 -6.68 36.63
C ALA A 578 -10.15 -5.61 37.53
N GLU A 579 -9.38 -4.59 37.89
CA GLU A 579 -9.84 -3.43 38.66
C GLU A 579 -10.85 -2.59 37.87
N THR A 580 -10.64 -2.40 36.56
CA THR A 580 -11.54 -1.65 35.68
C THR A 580 -12.92 -2.29 35.67
N LYS A 581 -12.99 -3.62 35.56
CA LYS A 581 -14.24 -4.38 35.64
C LYS A 581 -14.94 -4.21 37.00
N ALA A 582 -14.18 -4.33 38.09
CA ALA A 582 -14.68 -4.17 39.46
C ALA A 582 -15.23 -2.76 39.72
N VAL A 583 -14.46 -1.72 39.36
CA VAL A 583 -14.84 -0.32 39.51
C VAL A 583 -16.05 0.01 38.63
N SER A 584 -16.05 -0.47 37.38
CA SER A 584 -17.18 -0.29 36.45
C SER A 584 -18.48 -0.89 37.01
N TYR A 585 -18.41 -2.08 37.61
CA TYR A 585 -19.55 -2.72 38.27
C TYR A 585 -20.05 -1.89 39.45
N ALA A 586 -19.16 -1.52 40.38
CA ALA A 586 -19.54 -0.76 41.58
C ALA A 586 -20.11 0.62 41.23
N LEU A 587 -19.51 1.31 40.25
CA LEU A 587 -19.99 2.58 39.74
C LEU A 587 -21.38 2.41 39.08
N GLY A 588 -21.56 1.36 38.29
CA GLY A 588 -22.84 1.04 37.68
C GLY A 588 -23.93 0.80 38.73
N ASP A 589 -23.66 -0.01 39.75
CA ASP A 589 -24.61 -0.29 40.85
C ASP A 589 -24.98 1.02 41.58
N TYR A 590 -24.00 1.88 41.88
CA TYR A 590 -24.23 3.21 42.45
C TYR A 590 -25.14 4.08 41.55
N LEU A 591 -24.85 4.15 40.26
CA LEU A 591 -25.61 4.97 39.31
C LEU A 591 -27.03 4.42 39.07
N ILE A 592 -27.22 3.11 39.15
CA ILE A 592 -28.54 2.47 39.13
C ILE A 592 -29.31 2.79 40.41
N ARG A 593 -28.69 2.73 41.59
CA ARG A 593 -29.36 3.15 42.84
C ARG A 593 -29.74 4.63 42.84
N ALA A 594 -28.93 5.47 42.20
CA ALA A 594 -29.18 6.91 42.12
C ALA A 594 -30.28 7.30 41.11
N GLY A 595 -30.50 6.51 40.05
CA GLY A 595 -31.35 6.94 38.93
C GLY A 595 -32.23 5.88 38.27
N GLY A 596 -32.10 4.62 38.66
CA GLY A 596 -32.73 3.46 38.02
C GLY A 596 -31.99 2.93 36.80
N ALA A 597 -32.29 1.70 36.41
CA ALA A 597 -31.65 0.99 35.29
C ALA A 597 -31.82 1.71 33.95
N ASN A 598 -32.99 2.31 33.67
CA ASN A 598 -33.24 3.02 32.41
C ASN A 598 -32.36 4.27 32.24
N LYS A 599 -32.11 5.01 33.34
CA LYS A 599 -31.18 6.15 33.29
C LYS A 599 -29.75 5.67 33.05
N TYR A 600 -29.33 4.61 33.74
CA TYR A 600 -28.00 4.04 33.53
C TYR A 600 -27.80 3.52 32.09
N ALA A 601 -28.78 2.80 31.54
CA ALA A 601 -28.77 2.36 30.14
C ALA A 601 -28.70 3.53 29.15
N THR A 602 -29.43 4.62 29.43
CA THR A 602 -29.37 5.86 28.64
C THR A 602 -27.98 6.48 28.71
N PHE A 603 -27.37 6.53 29.91
CA PHE A 603 -26.01 7.02 30.11
C PHE A 603 -25.00 6.21 29.28
N LEU A 604 -25.04 4.88 29.36
CA LEU A 604 -24.17 4.00 28.57
C LEU A 604 -24.38 4.19 27.06
N SER A 605 -25.64 4.30 26.62
CA SER A 605 -25.97 4.50 25.21
C SER A 605 -25.43 5.83 24.66
N ARG A 606 -25.43 6.89 25.47
CA ARG A 606 -24.82 8.18 25.10
C ARG A 606 -23.31 8.06 24.96
N LEU A 607 -22.64 7.39 25.91
CA LEU A 607 -21.20 7.12 25.81
C LEU A 607 -20.86 6.30 24.56
N SER A 608 -21.63 5.24 24.28
CA SER A 608 -21.46 4.44 23.08
C SER A 608 -21.70 5.26 21.81
N SER A 609 -22.51 6.31 21.87
CA SER A 609 -22.73 7.22 20.73
C SER A 609 -21.63 8.29 20.59
N GLY A 610 -20.55 8.23 21.38
CA GLY A 610 -19.45 9.18 21.35
C GLY A 610 -19.68 10.48 22.12
N VAL A 611 -20.76 10.58 22.90
CA VAL A 611 -20.99 11.73 23.78
C VAL A 611 -19.92 11.73 24.89
N LYS A 612 -19.34 12.89 25.15
CA LYS A 612 -18.32 13.03 26.21
C LYS A 612 -18.90 12.66 27.57
N PRO A 613 -18.13 11.99 28.45
CA PRO A 613 -18.58 11.59 29.78
C PRO A 613 -19.21 12.72 30.60
N GLU A 614 -18.64 13.92 30.55
CA GLU A 614 -19.10 15.10 31.28
C GLU A 614 -20.51 15.51 30.83
N ASP A 615 -20.74 15.51 29.52
CA ASP A 615 -22.02 15.89 28.91
C ASP A 615 -23.07 14.80 29.15
N ALA A 616 -22.69 13.53 29.06
CA ALA A 616 -23.57 12.40 29.35
C ALA A 616 -24.05 12.42 30.82
N ALA A 617 -23.15 12.69 31.78
CA ALA A 617 -23.50 12.78 33.19
C ALA A 617 -24.47 13.95 33.47
N LYS A 618 -24.18 15.14 32.92
CA LYS A 618 -25.05 16.31 33.05
C LYS A 618 -26.42 16.10 32.43
N ASP A 619 -26.49 15.45 31.28
CA ASP A 619 -27.75 15.24 30.59
C ASP A 619 -28.65 14.22 31.29
N VAL A 620 -28.06 13.14 31.81
CA VAL A 620 -28.81 12.00 32.36
C VAL A 620 -29.05 12.13 33.86
N TYR A 621 -28.00 12.45 34.61
CA TYR A 621 -28.03 12.53 36.07
C TYR A 621 -28.21 13.94 36.60
N ARG A 622 -28.08 14.98 35.74
CA ARG A 622 -28.17 16.40 36.15
C ARG A 622 -27.09 16.81 37.16
N VAL A 623 -25.96 16.12 37.13
CA VAL A 623 -24.81 16.32 38.03
C VAL A 623 -23.53 16.23 37.20
N ASP A 624 -22.47 16.93 37.61
CA ASP A 624 -21.15 16.81 36.99
C ASP A 624 -20.41 15.54 37.44
N LEU A 625 -19.40 15.12 36.66
CA LEU A 625 -18.64 13.91 36.96
C LEU A 625 -17.86 14.01 38.28
N THR A 626 -17.36 15.18 38.64
CA THR A 626 -16.60 15.39 39.87
C THR A 626 -17.45 15.08 41.10
N ALA A 627 -18.69 15.58 41.12
CA ALA A 627 -19.65 15.32 42.18
C ALA A 627 -20.06 13.84 42.21
N ILE A 628 -20.26 13.20 41.05
CA ILE A 628 -20.50 11.74 40.97
C ILE A 628 -19.32 10.98 41.58
N GLY A 629 -18.08 11.26 41.14
CA GLY A 629 -16.89 10.57 41.64
C GLY A 629 -16.68 10.75 43.15
N LEU A 630 -16.93 11.95 43.67
CA LEU A 630 -16.80 12.25 45.10
C LEU A 630 -17.87 11.57 45.94
N GLN A 631 -19.13 11.54 45.47
CA GLN A 631 -20.21 10.83 46.18
C GLN A 631 -20.00 9.32 46.10
N PHE A 632 -19.68 8.78 44.93
CA PHE A 632 -19.37 7.37 44.74
C PHE A 632 -18.24 6.90 45.65
N GLY A 633 -17.12 7.64 45.69
CA GLY A 633 -15.99 7.29 46.56
C GLY A 633 -16.35 7.29 48.05
N ARG A 634 -17.28 8.14 48.50
CA ARG A 634 -17.80 8.11 49.87
C ARG A 634 -18.72 6.94 50.13
N THR A 635 -19.63 6.66 49.19
CA THR A 635 -20.63 5.60 49.33
C THR A 635 -20.01 4.22 49.29
N ILE A 636 -19.02 3.97 48.42
CA ILE A 636 -18.39 2.66 48.32
C ILE A 636 -17.46 2.35 49.51
N ALA A 637 -16.98 3.38 50.21
CA ALA A 637 -16.15 3.22 51.40
C ALA A 637 -16.96 2.93 52.68
N GLN A 638 -18.29 3.07 52.63
CA GLN A 638 -19.24 2.77 53.71
C GLN A 638 -19.85 1.39 53.48
#